data_AF-A0AAW0B945-F1
#
_entry.id   AF-A0AAW0B945-F1
#
_cell.length_a   1.000
_cell.length_b   1.000
_cell.length_c   1.000
_cell.angle_alpha   90.00
_cell.angle_beta   90.00
_cell.angle_gamma   90.00
#
_symmetry.space_group_name_H-M   'P 1'
#
loop_
_entity.id
_entity.type
_entity.pdbx_description
1 polymer ?
#
loop_
_entity_poly.entity_id
_entity_poly.type
_entity_poly.pdbx_seq_one_letter_code
_entity_poly.pdbx_strand_id
1 'polypeptide(L)'
;MSPPHPLLDLESIKLLRPNLKILAQGACKDGKEALVHIDAIYDMVFSEASSDMSFDWALPVFYRLLDSGAGSLTDEDFAGARRIARRTMLVLRALSILLSRKSLSWDYMVHFWPRIWEHILFEYRFITELCHVFRLDDPIAKLFPVHLTLIASMAVLGREQAEEKEFVTYTPGVITHLTRIWRAWVHEESLRSAVDVEINLSKAFGELAVGPDLDNTTELIAGAGSNVQDLLALVLTYLDIKITAHRFSVPGYLPSQLLACAICLGSEVDDDTLQMLVDQGFIRRLVALVSVLQSHPTPNQLQETGGVIDQCYISLFCCLQLRSERVSLVEAIKHGLIRCLATTCVDRRFDHPSSLDPNRLWIRLLDHISTRLVIRSVVRVTGKAIMKPEMLPLVQQLQNTAAWGRWDSWLDLVQEAALRIMEFADSPRPLKFCDNLGCEVVAIRNQFRCCGRCRKRYYCSSACQKADWLNHRKFCASLDIESGWGAGYLARHLRDEYIANRSSILREYAVYMLENEGRSDFAMKWLFCDGAVERSVVCVGLLAHDITDSQRAQYDETLDRMSREGTGIEVHAFTQSREPGVDLWVAELRSSCGLRRRERLDELVGDFLGGRIDEVDYKLGLDALVSGLEEDSDEVISF
;
A
#
# COMPACT_ATOMS: atom_id res chain seq x y z
N MET A 1 20.73 30.59 -17.87
CA MET A 1 19.91 30.10 -19.01
C MET A 1 20.78 30.13 -20.25
N SER A 2 20.77 29.05 -21.03
CA SER A 2 21.37 29.05 -22.37
C SER A 2 20.71 30.13 -23.25
N PRO A 3 21.42 30.74 -24.20
CA PRO A 3 20.81 31.67 -25.14
C PRO A 3 19.63 31.01 -25.86
N PRO A 4 18.56 31.76 -26.20
CA PRO A 4 17.43 31.19 -26.92
C PRO A 4 17.90 30.61 -28.26
N HIS A 5 17.30 29.50 -28.66
CA HIS A 5 17.52 28.91 -29.97
C HIS A 5 17.38 29.99 -31.08
N PRO A 6 18.27 30.07 -32.10
CA PRO A 6 18.26 31.16 -33.09
C PRO A 6 16.93 31.37 -33.83
N LEU A 7 16.14 30.31 -34.02
CA LEU A 7 14.81 30.39 -34.62
C LEU A 7 13.72 30.98 -33.70
N LEU A 8 13.99 31.10 -32.40
CA LEU A 8 13.14 31.77 -31.43
C LEU A 8 13.48 33.27 -31.31
N ASP A 9 14.55 33.73 -31.97
CA ASP A 9 14.89 35.14 -32.03
C ASP A 9 13.83 35.90 -32.84
N LEU A 10 13.37 37.05 -32.32
CA LEU A 10 12.48 37.96 -33.02
C LEU A 10 13.06 38.44 -34.35
N GLU A 11 14.39 38.45 -34.51
CA GLU A 11 15.02 38.79 -35.78
C GLU A 11 14.59 37.86 -36.92
N SER A 12 14.28 36.60 -36.62
CA SER A 12 13.79 35.62 -37.59
C SER A 12 12.41 36.00 -38.18
N ILE A 13 11.63 36.85 -37.50
CA ILE A 13 10.37 37.39 -38.04
C ILE A 13 10.59 38.17 -39.34
N LYS A 14 11.80 38.72 -39.54
CA LYS A 14 12.15 39.45 -40.79
C LYS A 14 12.10 38.54 -42.02
N LEU A 15 12.22 37.23 -41.84
CA LEU A 15 12.21 36.21 -42.89
C LEU A 15 10.79 35.75 -43.27
N LEU A 16 9.76 36.20 -42.55
CA LEU A 16 8.38 35.81 -42.83
C LEU A 16 7.81 36.49 -44.07
N ARG A 17 6.81 35.85 -44.69
CA ARG A 17 6.01 36.46 -45.76
C ARG A 17 5.41 37.79 -45.27
N PRO A 18 5.24 38.81 -46.14
CA PRO A 18 4.84 40.15 -45.72
C PRO A 18 3.61 40.21 -44.81
N ASN A 19 2.56 39.44 -45.11
CA ASN A 19 1.34 39.41 -44.29
C ASN A 19 1.59 38.85 -42.88
N LEU A 20 2.33 37.74 -42.77
CA LEU A 20 2.70 37.13 -41.49
C LEU A 20 3.64 38.04 -40.69
N LYS A 21 4.56 38.73 -41.36
CA LYS A 21 5.45 39.71 -40.72
C LYS A 21 4.67 40.85 -40.07
N ILE A 22 3.66 41.40 -40.76
CA ILE A 22 2.79 42.46 -40.21
C ILE A 22 2.04 41.95 -38.98
N LEU A 23 1.46 40.75 -39.05
CA LEU A 23 0.75 40.14 -37.92
C LEU A 23 1.70 39.88 -36.74
N ALA A 24 2.86 39.28 -36.99
CA ALA A 24 3.87 38.98 -35.98
C ALA A 24 4.38 40.25 -35.27
N GLN A 25 4.71 41.30 -36.03
CA GLN A 25 5.12 42.58 -35.48
C GLN A 25 3.98 43.25 -34.71
N GLY A 26 2.75 43.16 -35.21
CA GLY A 26 1.57 43.68 -34.52
C GLY A 26 1.28 42.96 -33.20
N ALA A 27 1.42 41.63 -33.17
CA ALA A 27 1.22 40.81 -31.98
C ALA A 27 2.27 41.07 -30.89
N CYS A 28 3.48 41.50 -31.27
CA CYS A 28 4.55 41.84 -30.34
C CYS A 28 4.45 43.26 -29.75
N LYS A 29 3.55 44.12 -30.26
CA LYS A 29 3.30 45.44 -29.69
C LYS A 29 2.49 45.34 -28.39
N ASP A 30 2.51 46.39 -27.59
CA ASP A 30 1.59 46.55 -26.47
C ASP A 30 0.29 47.22 -26.94
N GLY A 31 -0.84 46.88 -26.32
CA GLY A 31 -2.12 47.55 -26.60
C GLY A 31 -3.28 46.62 -26.92
N LYS A 32 -4.42 47.23 -27.32
CA LYS A 32 -5.60 46.49 -27.81
C LYS A 32 -5.39 45.93 -29.21
N GLU A 33 -4.61 46.62 -30.05
CA GLU A 33 -4.30 46.19 -31.42
C GLU A 33 -3.52 44.87 -31.45
N ALA A 34 -2.65 44.67 -30.46
CA ALA A 34 -1.89 43.43 -30.32
C ALA A 34 -2.80 42.20 -30.22
N LEU A 35 -3.91 42.28 -29.48
CA LEU A 35 -4.87 41.19 -29.35
C LEU A 35 -5.53 40.81 -30.67
N VAL A 36 -5.82 41.79 -31.55
CA VAL A 36 -6.40 41.52 -32.87
C VAL A 36 -5.42 40.72 -33.73
N HIS A 37 -4.13 41.06 -33.66
CA HIS A 37 -3.09 40.32 -34.36
C HIS A 37 -2.85 38.92 -33.76
N ILE A 38 -2.93 38.79 -32.44
CA ILE A 38 -2.83 37.48 -31.76
C ILE A 38 -4.01 36.59 -32.11
N ASP A 39 -5.24 37.11 -32.10
CA ASP A 39 -6.45 36.39 -32.52
C ASP A 39 -6.31 35.92 -33.98
N ALA A 40 -5.82 36.78 -34.89
CA ALA A 40 -5.57 36.40 -36.27
C ALA A 40 -4.49 35.30 -36.43
N ILE A 41 -3.40 35.36 -35.64
CA ILE A 41 -2.37 34.31 -35.62
C ILE A 41 -2.96 32.99 -35.09
N TYR A 42 -3.73 33.06 -34.01
CA TYR A 42 -4.41 31.90 -33.46
C TYR A 42 -5.35 31.25 -34.48
N ASP A 43 -6.19 32.05 -35.15
CA ASP A 43 -7.13 31.57 -36.16
C ASP A 43 -6.40 30.90 -37.32
N MET A 44 -5.28 31.46 -37.79
CA MET A 44 -4.44 30.82 -38.82
C MET A 44 -3.86 29.48 -38.34
N VAL A 45 -3.30 29.41 -37.13
CA VAL A 45 -2.78 28.16 -36.57
C VAL A 45 -3.91 27.12 -36.41
N PHE A 46 -5.10 27.57 -36.03
CA PHE A 46 -6.28 26.74 -35.89
C PHE A 46 -6.86 26.27 -37.22
N SER A 47 -6.83 27.09 -38.28
CA SER A 47 -7.42 26.78 -39.60
C SER A 47 -6.46 26.06 -40.55
N GLU A 48 -5.21 26.49 -40.62
CA GLU A 48 -4.18 25.90 -41.50
C GLU A 48 -3.56 24.63 -40.92
N ALA A 49 -3.86 24.40 -39.66
CA ALA A 49 -3.79 23.17 -38.91
C ALA A 49 -3.80 21.84 -39.67
N SER A 50 -4.62 21.72 -40.72
CA SER A 50 -4.78 20.49 -41.50
C SER A 50 -3.79 20.33 -42.65
N SER A 51 -2.94 21.32 -42.90
CA SER A 51 -1.95 21.31 -43.99
C SER A 51 -0.54 21.08 -43.43
N ASP A 52 0.31 20.36 -44.16
CA ASP A 52 1.74 20.08 -43.82
C ASP A 52 2.65 21.34 -43.83
N MET A 53 2.07 22.53 -43.68
CA MET A 53 2.86 23.75 -43.57
C MET A 53 3.65 23.77 -42.26
N SER A 54 4.94 24.08 -42.35
CA SER A 54 5.79 24.34 -41.18
C SER A 54 5.23 25.54 -40.40
N PHE A 55 4.95 25.31 -39.12
CA PHE A 55 4.50 26.32 -38.15
C PHE A 55 5.66 27.06 -37.48
N ASP A 56 6.90 26.82 -37.92
CA ASP A 56 8.12 27.38 -37.31
C ASP A 56 8.11 28.91 -37.28
N TRP A 57 7.39 29.53 -38.22
CA TRP A 57 7.22 30.97 -38.28
C TRP A 57 6.49 31.59 -37.08
N ALA A 58 5.62 30.82 -36.41
CA ALA A 58 4.83 31.31 -35.28
C ALA A 58 5.59 31.23 -33.95
N LEU A 59 6.60 30.36 -33.86
CA LEU A 59 7.36 30.09 -32.64
C LEU A 59 8.05 31.34 -32.06
N PRO A 60 8.81 32.15 -32.80
CA PRO A 60 9.43 33.36 -32.24
C PRO A 60 8.40 34.37 -31.72
N VAL A 61 7.21 34.43 -32.34
CA VAL A 61 6.11 35.25 -31.83
C VAL A 61 5.64 34.69 -30.49
N PHE A 62 5.22 33.42 -30.43
CA PHE A 62 4.74 32.79 -29.21
C PHE A 62 5.74 32.85 -28.06
N TYR A 63 7.02 32.63 -28.37
CA TYR A 63 8.11 32.74 -27.41
C TYR A 63 8.15 34.13 -26.78
N ARG A 64 8.09 35.18 -27.60
CA ARG A 64 8.04 36.56 -27.12
C ARG A 64 6.76 36.89 -26.36
N LEU A 65 5.61 36.36 -26.79
CA LEU A 65 4.34 36.59 -26.08
C LEU A 65 4.39 35.99 -24.67
N LEU A 66 4.98 34.81 -24.51
CA LEU A 66 5.17 34.18 -23.19
C LEU A 66 6.22 34.91 -22.33
N ASP A 67 7.23 35.53 -22.93
CA ASP A 67 8.26 36.28 -22.21
C ASP A 67 7.73 37.61 -21.61
N SER A 68 6.58 38.10 -22.09
CA SER A 68 6.15 39.49 -21.91
C SER A 68 5.46 39.85 -20.59
N GLY A 69 5.56 39.05 -19.51
CA GLY A 69 5.21 39.57 -18.16
C GLY A 69 4.41 38.70 -17.20
N ALA A 70 4.60 37.38 -17.15
CA ALA A 70 4.03 36.59 -16.05
C ALA A 70 4.61 37.00 -14.68
N GLY A 71 5.91 37.33 -14.61
CA GLY A 71 6.62 37.60 -13.35
C GLY A 71 6.50 39.02 -12.79
N SER A 72 5.92 39.99 -13.51
CA SER A 72 5.92 41.40 -13.10
C SER A 72 4.56 41.96 -12.67
N LEU A 73 3.50 41.15 -12.69
CA LEU A 73 2.18 41.61 -12.29
C LEU A 73 2.03 41.57 -10.77
N THR A 74 1.84 42.76 -10.19
CA THR A 74 1.42 42.90 -8.79
C THR A 74 -0.10 42.72 -8.69
N ASP A 75 -0.62 42.45 -7.49
CA ASP A 75 -2.07 42.32 -7.25
C ASP A 75 -2.85 43.61 -7.64
N GLU A 76 -2.16 44.76 -7.77
CA GLU A 76 -2.74 46.04 -8.14
C GLU A 76 -3.02 46.19 -9.66
N ASP A 77 -2.41 45.36 -10.52
CA ASP A 77 -2.45 45.49 -11.99
C ASP A 77 -3.60 44.71 -12.67
N PHE A 78 -4.71 44.52 -11.96
CA PHE A 78 -5.78 43.61 -12.36
C PHE A 78 -6.43 43.90 -13.73
N ALA A 79 -6.50 45.18 -14.11
CA ALA A 79 -6.97 45.58 -15.44
C ALA A 79 -5.99 45.18 -16.55
N GLY A 80 -4.68 45.19 -16.27
CA GLY A 80 -3.63 44.64 -17.12
C GLY A 80 -3.66 43.12 -17.18
N ALA A 81 -3.94 42.47 -16.04
CA ALA A 81 -4.04 41.02 -15.92
C ALA A 81 -5.08 40.42 -16.88
N ARG A 82 -6.23 41.09 -17.11
CA ARG A 82 -7.23 40.66 -18.11
C ARG A 82 -6.65 40.53 -19.52
N ARG A 83 -5.84 41.51 -19.95
CA ARG A 83 -5.25 41.50 -21.29
C ARG A 83 -4.17 40.43 -21.39
N ILE A 84 -3.34 40.31 -20.37
CA ILE A 84 -2.25 39.33 -20.31
C ILE A 84 -2.82 37.92 -20.30
N ALA A 85 -3.78 37.63 -19.43
CA ALA A 85 -4.42 36.31 -19.38
C ALA A 85 -5.10 35.93 -20.70
N ARG A 86 -5.74 36.87 -21.42
CA ARG A 86 -6.36 36.55 -22.71
C ARG A 86 -5.30 36.18 -23.74
N ARG A 87 -4.23 36.99 -23.80
CA ARG A 87 -3.08 36.76 -24.68
C ARG A 87 -2.42 35.43 -24.36
N THR A 88 -2.14 35.15 -23.08
CA THR A 88 -1.56 33.90 -22.63
C THR A 88 -2.44 32.71 -23.00
N MET A 89 -3.73 32.75 -22.70
CA MET A 89 -4.64 31.65 -23.02
C MET A 89 -4.67 31.32 -24.52
N LEU A 90 -4.67 32.33 -25.39
CA LEU A 90 -4.62 32.12 -26.85
C LEU A 90 -3.30 31.48 -27.28
N VAL A 91 -2.19 31.91 -26.69
CA VAL A 91 -0.86 31.35 -26.97
C VAL A 91 -0.75 29.91 -26.47
N LEU A 92 -1.20 29.62 -25.25
CA LEU A 92 -1.21 28.29 -24.67
C LEU A 92 -2.10 27.33 -25.49
N ARG A 93 -3.26 27.82 -25.96
CA ARG A 93 -4.12 27.03 -26.86
C ARG A 93 -3.44 26.78 -28.21
N ALA A 94 -2.84 27.79 -28.83
CA ALA A 94 -2.09 27.60 -30.08
C ALA A 94 -0.96 26.57 -29.90
N LEU A 95 -0.19 26.67 -28.81
CA LEU A 95 0.86 25.71 -28.49
C LEU A 95 0.32 24.30 -28.24
N SER A 96 -0.81 24.16 -27.55
CA SER A 96 -1.44 22.85 -27.34
C SER A 96 -1.84 22.18 -28.66
N ILE A 97 -2.32 22.98 -29.63
CA ILE A 97 -2.64 22.49 -30.98
C ILE A 97 -1.37 22.05 -31.71
N LEU A 98 -0.31 22.86 -31.68
CA LEU A 98 0.97 22.50 -32.32
C LEU A 98 1.57 21.23 -31.73
N LEU A 99 1.57 21.11 -30.41
CA LEU A 99 2.10 19.96 -29.70
C LEU A 99 1.31 18.67 -29.95
N SER A 100 -0.01 18.77 -30.13
CA SER A 100 -0.85 17.63 -30.49
C SER A 100 -0.49 17.01 -31.85
N ARG A 101 0.22 17.75 -32.72
CA ARG A 101 0.58 17.32 -34.08
C ARG A 101 2.02 16.82 -34.23
N LYS A 102 2.78 16.72 -33.14
CA LYS A 102 4.18 16.24 -33.12
C LYS A 102 5.11 16.99 -34.09
N SER A 103 4.82 18.26 -34.39
CA SER A 103 5.60 19.04 -35.36
C SER A 103 6.74 19.85 -34.74
N LEU A 104 6.92 19.81 -33.41
CA LEU A 104 7.92 20.59 -32.70
C LEU A 104 9.03 19.69 -32.18
N SER A 105 10.29 20.02 -32.51
CA SER A 105 11.44 19.37 -31.92
C SER A 105 11.61 19.77 -30.46
N TRP A 106 12.24 18.88 -29.69
CA TRP A 106 12.55 19.15 -28.29
C TRP A 106 13.42 20.40 -28.08
N ASP A 107 14.35 20.68 -29.01
CA ASP A 107 15.23 21.85 -28.95
C ASP A 107 14.49 23.18 -28.76
N TYR A 108 13.28 23.30 -29.29
CA TYR A 108 12.44 24.47 -29.01
C TYR A 108 11.78 24.37 -27.63
N MET A 109 11.29 23.18 -27.29
CA MET A 109 10.47 22.96 -26.11
C MET A 109 11.22 23.19 -24.80
N VAL A 110 12.51 22.89 -24.73
CA VAL A 110 13.34 23.20 -23.56
C VAL A 110 13.36 24.71 -23.24
N HIS A 111 13.26 25.57 -24.27
CA HIS A 111 13.20 27.02 -24.10
C HIS A 111 11.79 27.54 -23.81
N PHE A 112 10.77 26.89 -24.37
CA PHE A 112 9.37 27.25 -24.15
C PHE A 112 8.88 26.85 -22.76
N TRP A 113 9.28 25.67 -22.27
CA TRP A 113 8.69 25.06 -21.09
C TRP A 113 8.73 25.91 -19.82
N PRO A 114 9.86 26.54 -19.42
CA PRO A 114 9.87 27.41 -18.23
C PRO A 114 8.84 28.53 -18.32
N ARG A 115 8.66 29.11 -19.51
CA ARG A 115 7.69 30.19 -19.73
C ARG A 115 6.26 29.68 -19.75
N ILE A 116 6.02 28.56 -20.43
CA ILE A 116 4.72 27.88 -20.40
C ILE A 116 4.33 27.59 -18.95
N TRP A 117 5.27 27.07 -18.16
CA TRP A 117 5.04 26.72 -16.77
C TRP A 117 4.73 27.93 -15.88
N GLU A 118 5.50 29.02 -15.99
CA GLU A 118 5.21 30.28 -15.31
C GLU A 118 3.79 30.80 -15.62
N HIS A 119 3.37 30.69 -16.87
CA HIS A 119 2.01 31.08 -17.29
C HIS A 119 0.93 30.13 -16.77
N ILE A 120 1.17 28.82 -16.75
CA ILE A 120 0.25 27.85 -16.14
C ILE A 120 0.06 28.18 -14.64
N LEU A 121 1.15 28.48 -13.92
CA LEU A 121 1.10 28.86 -12.51
C LEU A 121 0.36 30.20 -12.31
N PHE A 122 0.61 31.17 -13.18
CA PHE A 122 -0.10 32.45 -13.17
C PHE A 122 -1.61 32.26 -13.38
N GLU A 123 -2.00 31.54 -14.44
CA GLU A 123 -3.41 31.28 -14.75
C GLU A 123 -4.11 30.50 -13.64
N TYR A 124 -3.41 29.56 -13.00
CA TYR A 124 -3.92 28.83 -11.86
C TYR A 124 -4.10 29.73 -10.63
N ARG A 125 -3.10 30.57 -10.30
CA ARG A 125 -3.15 31.48 -9.13
C ARG A 125 -4.33 32.45 -9.22
N PHE A 126 -4.61 32.94 -10.42
CA PHE A 126 -5.68 33.91 -10.66
C PHE A 126 -6.93 33.27 -11.26
N ILE A 127 -7.12 31.95 -11.12
CA ILE A 127 -8.17 31.24 -11.85
C ILE A 127 -9.54 31.87 -11.60
N THR A 128 -9.92 32.09 -10.33
CA THR A 128 -11.20 32.69 -9.89
C THR A 128 -11.44 34.06 -10.52
N GLU A 129 -10.40 34.87 -10.56
CA GLU A 129 -10.39 36.21 -11.11
C GLU A 129 -10.54 36.21 -12.63
N LEU A 130 -9.85 35.30 -13.30
CA LEU A 130 -9.99 35.07 -14.73
C LEU A 130 -11.41 34.61 -15.08
N CYS A 131 -12.10 33.85 -14.22
CA CYS A 131 -13.51 33.47 -14.42
C CYS A 131 -14.41 34.70 -14.55
N HIS A 132 -14.32 35.59 -13.56
CA HIS A 132 -15.13 36.81 -13.50
C HIS A 132 -14.85 37.72 -14.69
N VAL A 133 -13.58 37.78 -15.09
CA VAL A 133 -13.08 38.58 -16.19
C VAL A 133 -13.59 38.09 -17.55
N PHE A 134 -13.50 36.79 -17.81
CA PHE A 134 -13.85 36.18 -19.09
C PHE A 134 -15.32 35.76 -19.18
N ARG A 135 -16.08 35.87 -18.08
CA ARG A 135 -17.47 35.37 -17.99
C ARG A 135 -17.54 33.90 -18.44
N LEU A 136 -16.57 33.11 -17.99
CA LEU A 136 -16.60 31.66 -18.24
C LEU A 136 -17.54 31.04 -17.22
N ASP A 137 -18.61 30.41 -17.70
CA ASP A 137 -19.56 29.70 -16.83
C ASP A 137 -18.88 28.57 -16.06
N ASP A 138 -17.86 27.95 -16.67
CA ASP A 138 -16.96 26.99 -16.04
C ASP A 138 -15.51 27.25 -16.49
N PRO A 139 -14.70 27.93 -15.67
CA PRO A 139 -13.31 28.27 -15.94
C PRO A 139 -12.40 27.05 -15.87
N ILE A 140 -12.64 26.18 -14.90
CA ILE A 140 -11.84 25.01 -14.60
C ILE A 140 -11.99 24.01 -15.76
N ALA A 141 -13.23 23.78 -16.21
CA ALA A 141 -13.50 22.94 -17.37
C ALA A 141 -12.90 23.44 -18.69
N LYS A 142 -12.50 24.73 -18.78
CA LYS A 142 -11.90 25.32 -19.99
C LYS A 142 -10.39 25.46 -19.92
N LEU A 143 -9.82 25.70 -18.74
CA LEU A 143 -8.37 25.91 -18.54
C LEU A 143 -7.63 24.59 -18.32
N PHE A 144 -8.17 23.70 -17.47
CA PHE A 144 -7.49 22.46 -17.12
C PHE A 144 -7.22 21.53 -18.31
N PRO A 145 -8.13 21.36 -19.29
CA PRO A 145 -7.80 20.58 -20.49
C PRO A 145 -6.60 21.13 -21.25
N VAL A 146 -6.44 22.47 -21.33
CA VAL A 146 -5.31 23.11 -22.01
C VAL A 146 -4.02 22.85 -21.24
N HIS A 147 -4.02 23.08 -19.92
CA HIS A 147 -2.88 22.79 -19.05
C HIS A 147 -2.46 21.32 -19.17
N LEU A 148 -3.41 20.39 -19.07
CA LEU A 148 -3.13 18.96 -19.17
C LEU A 148 -2.58 18.56 -20.53
N THR A 149 -3.14 19.10 -21.61
CA THR A 149 -2.66 18.80 -22.96
C THR A 149 -1.20 19.25 -23.11
N LEU A 150 -0.88 20.46 -22.63
CA LEU A 150 0.50 20.96 -22.66
C LEU A 150 1.45 20.08 -21.83
N ILE A 151 1.09 19.77 -20.58
CA ILE A 151 1.92 18.95 -19.69
C ILE A 151 2.09 17.54 -20.26
N ALA A 152 1.02 16.90 -20.71
CA ALA A 152 1.07 15.55 -21.29
C ALA A 152 1.89 15.52 -22.58
N SER A 153 1.73 16.50 -23.47
CA SER A 153 2.53 16.59 -24.69
C SER A 153 4.01 16.81 -24.39
N MET A 154 4.33 17.66 -23.42
CA MET A 154 5.71 17.90 -22.99
C MET A 154 6.36 16.64 -22.42
N ALA A 155 5.63 15.91 -21.60
CA ALA A 155 6.10 14.67 -21.02
C ALA A 155 6.34 13.58 -22.09
N VAL A 156 5.42 13.46 -23.06
CA VAL A 156 5.54 12.53 -24.20
C VAL A 156 6.75 12.88 -25.07
N LEU A 157 6.97 14.17 -25.38
CA LEU A 157 8.12 14.60 -26.17
C LEU A 157 9.44 14.31 -25.46
N GLY A 158 9.51 14.58 -24.14
CA GLY A 158 10.69 14.30 -23.35
C GLY A 158 11.01 12.81 -23.22
N ARG A 159 10.05 11.90 -23.43
CA ARG A 159 10.30 10.44 -23.38
C ARG A 159 11.32 9.98 -24.43
N GLU A 160 11.36 10.62 -25.60
CA GLU A 160 12.22 10.19 -26.69
C GLU A 160 13.72 10.33 -26.35
N GLN A 161 14.07 11.10 -25.30
CA GLN A 161 15.44 11.26 -24.81
C GLN A 161 15.47 11.27 -23.27
N ALA A 162 16.15 10.32 -22.62
CA ALA A 162 16.04 10.10 -21.17
C ALA A 162 16.35 11.35 -20.31
N GLU A 163 17.38 12.14 -20.69
CA GLU A 163 17.76 13.39 -20.00
C GLU A 163 16.68 14.48 -20.09
N GLU A 164 15.82 14.41 -21.12
CA GLU A 164 14.79 15.39 -21.41
C GLU A 164 13.50 15.14 -20.61
N LYS A 165 13.20 13.86 -20.32
CA LYS A 165 12.10 13.46 -19.44
C LYS A 165 12.26 14.06 -18.04
N GLU A 166 13.49 14.06 -17.53
CA GLU A 166 13.82 14.61 -16.21
C GLU A 166 13.51 16.10 -16.12
N PHE A 167 13.70 16.86 -17.20
CA PHE A 167 13.47 18.31 -17.21
C PHE A 167 12.01 18.68 -16.88
N VAL A 168 11.04 18.01 -17.48
CA VAL A 168 9.61 18.26 -17.18
C VAL A 168 9.26 17.66 -15.83
N THR A 169 9.73 16.45 -15.52
CA THR A 169 9.41 15.73 -14.28
C THR A 169 9.86 16.48 -13.04
N TYR A 170 11.07 17.04 -13.05
CA TYR A 170 11.64 17.79 -11.91
C TYR A 170 11.26 19.27 -11.91
N THR A 171 10.33 19.70 -12.76
CA THR A 171 9.83 21.07 -12.72
C THR A 171 9.00 21.28 -11.45
N PRO A 172 9.43 22.15 -10.51
CA PRO A 172 8.78 22.24 -9.20
C PRO A 172 7.30 22.61 -9.31
N GLY A 173 6.46 21.83 -8.63
CA GLY A 173 5.02 22.04 -8.58
C GLY A 173 4.24 21.42 -9.74
N VAL A 174 4.89 20.78 -10.72
CA VAL A 174 4.20 20.17 -11.87
C VAL A 174 3.29 19.03 -11.42
N ILE A 175 3.79 18.16 -10.54
CA ILE A 175 3.04 17.03 -9.99
C ILE A 175 1.96 17.54 -9.03
N THR A 176 2.27 18.58 -8.25
CA THR A 176 1.30 19.26 -7.38
C THR A 176 0.11 19.79 -8.18
N HIS A 177 0.37 20.45 -9.32
CA HIS A 177 -0.66 20.98 -10.18
C HIS A 177 -1.47 19.89 -10.89
N LEU A 178 -0.81 18.86 -11.43
CA LEU A 178 -1.49 17.71 -12.02
C LEU A 178 -2.44 17.05 -11.02
N THR A 179 -2.01 16.90 -9.77
CA THR A 179 -2.83 16.31 -8.71
C THR A 179 -4.00 17.20 -8.32
N ARG A 180 -3.84 18.54 -8.36
CA ARG A 180 -4.96 19.48 -8.20
C ARG A 180 -5.98 19.36 -9.33
N ILE A 181 -5.52 19.23 -10.57
CA ILE A 181 -6.39 19.01 -11.72
C ILE A 181 -7.13 17.67 -11.57
N TRP A 182 -6.45 16.61 -11.13
CA TRP A 182 -7.07 15.32 -10.84
C TRP A 182 -8.11 15.42 -9.73
N ARG A 183 -7.81 16.13 -8.63
CA ARG A 183 -8.77 16.40 -7.56
C ARG A 183 -10.02 17.12 -8.07
N ALA A 184 -9.84 18.18 -8.86
CA ALA A 184 -10.97 18.87 -9.47
C ALA A 184 -11.76 17.94 -10.39
N TRP A 185 -11.10 17.13 -11.22
CA TRP A 185 -11.76 16.13 -12.06
C TRP A 185 -12.56 15.12 -11.22
N VAL A 186 -12.03 14.66 -10.08
CA VAL A 186 -12.76 13.74 -9.19
C VAL A 186 -14.01 14.37 -8.60
N HIS A 187 -14.00 15.67 -8.26
CA HIS A 187 -15.14 16.31 -7.59
C HIS A 187 -16.11 17.02 -8.55
N GLU A 188 -15.66 17.52 -9.70
CA GLU A 188 -16.46 18.33 -10.62
C GLU A 188 -17.00 17.51 -11.80
N GLU A 189 -18.33 17.44 -11.90
CA GLU A 189 -19.00 16.63 -12.93
C GLU A 189 -18.76 17.14 -14.35
N SER A 190 -18.63 18.45 -14.54
CA SER A 190 -18.31 19.07 -15.83
C SER A 190 -16.99 18.56 -16.39
N LEU A 191 -15.94 18.49 -15.55
CA LEU A 191 -14.66 17.91 -15.91
C LEU A 191 -14.74 16.40 -16.19
N ARG A 192 -15.52 15.64 -15.41
CA ARG A 192 -15.69 14.19 -15.65
C ARG A 192 -16.35 13.89 -16.99
N SER A 193 -17.22 14.77 -17.46
CA SER A 193 -17.87 14.60 -18.77
C SER A 193 -16.92 14.83 -19.95
N ALA A 194 -15.78 15.50 -19.72
CA ALA A 194 -14.77 15.77 -20.74
C ALA A 194 -13.76 14.62 -20.83
N VAL A 195 -14.00 13.67 -21.74
CA VAL A 195 -13.16 12.47 -21.95
C VAL A 195 -11.67 12.83 -22.15
N ASP A 196 -11.38 13.92 -22.86
CA ASP A 196 -10.00 14.35 -23.13
C ASP A 196 -9.22 14.70 -21.85
N VAL A 197 -9.90 15.17 -20.79
CA VAL A 197 -9.27 15.50 -19.51
C VAL A 197 -8.73 14.23 -18.86
N GLU A 198 -9.53 13.17 -18.82
CA GLU A 198 -9.09 11.88 -18.27
C GLU A 198 -7.96 11.28 -19.10
N ILE A 199 -8.05 11.34 -20.44
CA ILE A 199 -6.99 10.86 -21.35
C ILE A 199 -5.68 11.58 -21.06
N ASN A 200 -5.70 12.90 -20.99
CA ASN A 200 -4.48 13.69 -20.80
C ASN A 200 -3.95 13.60 -19.37
N LEU A 201 -4.81 13.46 -18.35
CA LEU A 201 -4.38 13.11 -17.00
C LEU A 201 -3.63 11.78 -17.00
N SER A 202 -4.21 10.76 -17.63
CA SER A 202 -3.60 9.42 -17.72
C SER A 202 -2.24 9.45 -18.39
N LYS A 203 -2.11 10.21 -19.48
CA LYS A 203 -0.83 10.41 -20.17
C LYS A 203 0.15 11.18 -19.31
N ALA A 204 -0.24 12.31 -18.73
CA ALA A 204 0.66 13.11 -17.90
C ALA A 204 1.20 12.34 -16.69
N PHE A 205 0.32 11.66 -15.93
CA PHE A 205 0.76 10.82 -14.82
C PHE A 205 1.66 9.67 -15.29
N GLY A 206 1.37 9.09 -16.46
CA GLY A 206 2.16 7.97 -16.96
C GLY A 206 3.55 8.29 -17.42
N GLU A 207 3.76 9.55 -17.72
CA GLU A 207 5.01 10.07 -18.21
C GLU A 207 5.82 10.69 -17.08
N LEU A 208 5.16 11.38 -16.15
CA LEU A 208 5.81 12.19 -15.12
C LEU A 208 5.81 11.53 -13.73
N ALA A 209 4.79 10.74 -13.39
CA ALA A 209 4.68 10.11 -12.07
C ALA A 209 5.20 8.67 -12.03
N VAL A 210 5.70 8.14 -13.16
CA VAL A 210 6.22 6.78 -13.25
C VAL A 210 7.73 6.79 -13.04
N GLY A 211 8.09 6.78 -11.77
CA GLY A 211 9.33 6.27 -11.24
C GLY A 211 9.03 5.64 -9.86
N PRO A 212 9.72 4.56 -9.45
CA PRO A 212 9.68 4.09 -8.07
C PRO A 212 10.23 5.13 -7.08
N ASP A 213 10.88 6.18 -7.59
CA ASP A 213 11.42 7.26 -6.78
C ASP A 213 10.31 8.08 -6.12
N LEU A 214 10.33 8.05 -4.79
CA LEU A 214 9.41 8.71 -3.88
C LEU A 214 9.43 10.24 -3.94
N ASP A 215 10.36 10.82 -4.70
CA ASP A 215 10.63 12.25 -4.69
C ASP A 215 9.37 13.08 -5.00
N ASN A 216 8.45 12.51 -5.78
CA ASN A 216 7.19 13.14 -6.16
C ASN A 216 6.07 12.99 -5.11
N THR A 217 6.26 12.21 -4.05
CA THR A 217 5.24 11.96 -3.00
C THR A 217 4.79 13.24 -2.32
N THR A 218 5.73 14.12 -1.98
CA THR A 218 5.43 15.39 -1.31
C THR A 218 4.55 16.30 -2.18
N GLU A 219 4.82 16.33 -3.48
CA GLU A 219 4.03 17.07 -4.46
C GLU A 219 2.64 16.47 -4.67
N LEU A 220 2.52 15.13 -4.76
CA LEU A 220 1.23 14.45 -4.82
C LEU A 220 0.37 14.80 -3.59
N ILE A 221 0.96 14.73 -2.40
CA ILE A 221 0.30 15.09 -1.13
C ILE A 221 -0.13 16.56 -1.15
N ALA A 222 0.78 17.47 -1.52
CA ALA A 222 0.50 18.91 -1.61
C ALA A 222 -0.63 19.24 -2.59
N GLY A 223 -0.69 18.52 -3.71
CA GLY A 223 -1.74 18.72 -4.71
C GLY A 223 -3.09 18.12 -4.31
N ALA A 224 -3.09 17.01 -3.56
CA ALA A 224 -4.31 16.38 -3.09
C ALA A 224 -4.98 17.13 -1.93
N GLY A 225 -4.22 17.74 -1.03
CA GLY A 225 -4.77 18.45 0.12
C GLY A 225 -3.78 18.80 1.24
N SER A 226 -2.49 18.53 1.03
CA SER A 226 -1.36 18.75 1.96
C SER A 226 -1.20 17.70 3.07
N ASN A 227 -1.98 16.62 3.05
CA ASN A 227 -1.75 15.45 3.90
C ASN A 227 -2.00 14.14 3.14
N VAL A 228 -1.47 13.04 3.68
CA VAL A 228 -1.57 11.71 3.07
C VAL A 228 -3.04 11.27 2.99
N GLN A 229 -3.84 11.55 4.02
CA GLN A 229 -5.26 11.17 4.09
C GLN A 229 -6.06 11.71 2.88
N ASP A 230 -5.81 12.95 2.48
CA ASP A 230 -6.47 13.58 1.34
C ASP A 230 -6.10 12.90 0.02
N LEU A 231 -4.83 12.49 -0.13
CA LEU A 231 -4.37 11.73 -1.29
C LEU A 231 -5.01 10.34 -1.33
N LEU A 232 -5.07 9.64 -0.20
CA LEU A 232 -5.74 8.34 -0.11
C LEU A 232 -7.24 8.45 -0.42
N ALA A 233 -7.92 9.46 0.13
CA ALA A 233 -9.32 9.73 -0.15
C ALA A 233 -9.57 10.03 -1.63
N LEU A 234 -8.64 10.78 -2.26
CA LEU A 234 -8.69 11.08 -3.70
C LEU A 234 -8.56 9.80 -4.54
N VAL A 235 -7.61 8.91 -4.23
CA VAL A 235 -7.45 7.59 -4.88
C VAL A 235 -8.73 6.77 -4.74
N LEU A 236 -9.28 6.65 -3.53
CA LEU A 236 -10.47 5.85 -3.27
C LEU A 236 -11.71 6.38 -3.99
N THR A 237 -11.88 7.70 -4.02
CA THR A 237 -13.00 8.34 -4.73
C THR A 237 -12.87 8.13 -6.24
N TYR A 238 -11.65 8.22 -6.79
CA TYR A 238 -11.39 7.90 -8.19
C TYR A 238 -11.78 6.45 -8.52
N LEU A 239 -11.38 5.49 -7.67
CA LEU A 239 -11.76 4.08 -7.84
C LEU A 239 -13.28 3.88 -7.80
N ASP A 240 -13.98 4.54 -6.87
CA ASP A 240 -15.44 4.45 -6.78
C ASP A 240 -16.14 4.98 -8.04
N ILE A 241 -15.64 6.09 -8.61
CA ILE A 241 -16.13 6.63 -9.89
C ILE A 241 -15.95 5.59 -11.00
N LYS A 242 -14.77 4.96 -11.10
CA LYS A 242 -14.48 3.98 -12.16
C LYS A 242 -15.28 2.69 -12.02
N ILE A 243 -15.43 2.19 -10.79
CA ILE A 243 -16.24 1.01 -10.51
C ILE A 243 -17.71 1.28 -10.86
N THR A 244 -18.25 2.44 -10.47
CA THR A 244 -19.66 2.79 -10.66
C THR A 244 -20.00 3.09 -12.13
N ALA A 245 -19.09 3.73 -12.86
CA ALA A 245 -19.34 4.09 -14.26
C ALA A 245 -19.43 2.87 -15.19
N HIS A 246 -18.92 1.70 -14.79
CA HIS A 246 -18.78 0.49 -15.61
C HIS A 246 -18.16 0.76 -17.00
N ARG A 247 -17.41 1.85 -17.14
CA ARG A 247 -16.84 2.33 -18.39
C ARG A 247 -15.44 2.87 -18.15
N PHE A 248 -14.46 2.21 -18.76
CA PHE A 248 -13.11 2.72 -18.92
C PHE A 248 -13.04 3.37 -20.29
N SER A 249 -13.34 4.67 -20.33
CA SER A 249 -13.34 5.42 -21.60
C SER A 249 -11.93 5.68 -22.13
N VAL A 250 -10.90 5.46 -21.31
CA VAL A 250 -9.53 5.83 -21.55
C VAL A 250 -8.60 4.62 -21.42
N PRO A 251 -7.53 4.55 -22.22
CA PRO A 251 -6.48 3.54 -22.06
C PRO A 251 -6.00 3.44 -20.60
N GLY A 252 -5.86 2.21 -20.10
CA GLY A 252 -5.80 1.84 -18.67
C GLY A 252 -4.62 2.39 -17.84
N TYR A 253 -3.87 3.37 -18.32
CA TYR A 253 -2.65 3.86 -17.67
C TYR A 253 -2.88 4.57 -16.33
N LEU A 254 -3.94 5.39 -16.19
CA LEU A 254 -4.13 6.14 -14.94
C LEU A 254 -4.48 5.25 -13.75
N PRO A 255 -5.44 4.29 -13.84
CA PRO A 255 -5.69 3.37 -12.74
C PRO A 255 -4.43 2.61 -12.30
N SER A 256 -3.64 2.07 -13.24
CA SER A 256 -2.43 1.32 -12.85
C SER A 256 -1.41 2.23 -12.15
N GLN A 257 -1.20 3.44 -12.65
CA GLN A 257 -0.22 4.36 -12.05
C GLN A 257 -0.65 4.86 -10.68
N LEU A 258 -1.92 5.24 -10.53
CA LEU A 258 -2.45 5.67 -9.24
C LEU A 258 -2.43 4.53 -8.22
N LEU A 259 -2.68 3.30 -8.65
CA LEU A 259 -2.54 2.12 -7.81
C LEU A 259 -1.07 1.88 -7.43
N ALA A 260 -0.14 1.99 -8.39
CA ALA A 260 1.29 1.91 -8.11
C ALA A 260 1.72 2.98 -7.10
N CYS A 261 1.32 4.24 -7.31
CA CYS A 261 1.56 5.33 -6.35
C CYS A 261 0.98 5.00 -4.97
N ALA A 262 -0.27 4.55 -4.88
CA ALA A 262 -0.89 4.21 -3.60
C ALA A 262 -0.13 3.10 -2.85
N ILE A 263 0.41 2.10 -3.55
CA ILE A 263 1.26 1.08 -2.95
C ILE A 263 2.61 1.66 -2.53
N CYS A 264 3.30 2.38 -3.44
CA CYS A 264 4.62 2.95 -3.17
C CYS A 264 4.58 3.89 -1.95
N LEU A 265 3.53 4.70 -1.85
CA LEU A 265 3.26 5.52 -0.66
C LEU A 265 3.10 4.66 0.59
N GLY A 266 2.36 3.56 0.50
CA GLY A 266 2.18 2.64 1.62
C GLY A 266 3.45 1.88 2.01
N SER A 267 4.32 1.53 1.07
CA SER A 267 5.55 0.78 1.37
C SER A 267 6.66 1.66 1.93
N GLU A 268 6.69 2.93 1.56
CA GLU A 268 7.81 3.83 1.85
C GLU A 268 7.50 4.85 2.95
N VAL A 269 6.24 5.24 3.14
CA VAL A 269 5.84 6.13 4.25
C VAL A 269 5.82 5.34 5.55
N ASP A 270 4.94 4.33 5.65
CA ASP A 270 4.86 3.37 6.75
C ASP A 270 3.74 2.33 6.54
N ASP A 271 3.84 1.19 7.23
CA ASP A 271 2.77 0.17 7.32
C ASP A 271 1.41 0.78 7.73
N ASP A 272 1.43 1.86 8.53
CA ASP A 272 0.23 2.51 9.06
C ASP A 272 -0.58 3.22 7.96
N THR A 273 0.09 3.79 6.96
CA THR A 273 -0.52 4.43 5.78
C THR A 273 -1.22 3.41 4.91
N LEU A 274 -0.57 2.26 4.64
CA LEU A 274 -1.22 1.18 3.89
C LEU A 274 -2.37 0.55 4.69
N GLN A 275 -2.21 0.42 6.02
CA GLN A 275 -3.29 -0.03 6.90
C GLN A 275 -4.48 0.94 6.84
N MET A 276 -4.24 2.25 6.81
CA MET A 276 -5.27 3.28 6.68
C MET A 276 -6.06 3.14 5.37
N LEU A 277 -5.39 2.84 4.25
CA LEU A 277 -6.04 2.51 2.97
C LEU A 277 -6.94 1.28 3.13
N VAL A 278 -6.42 0.21 3.72
CA VAL A 278 -7.16 -1.04 3.96
C VAL A 278 -8.41 -0.75 4.80
N ASP A 279 -8.27 -0.02 5.90
CA ASP A 279 -9.36 0.33 6.82
C ASP A 279 -10.46 1.16 6.14
N GLN A 280 -10.10 1.96 5.13
CA GLN A 280 -11.05 2.72 4.30
C GLN A 280 -11.70 1.88 3.18
N GLY A 281 -11.44 0.57 3.13
CA GLY A 281 -12.01 -0.37 2.18
C GLY A 281 -11.34 -0.32 0.81
N PHE A 282 -10.02 -0.19 0.77
CA PHE A 282 -9.25 -0.29 -0.48
C PHE A 282 -9.35 -1.68 -1.10
N ILE A 283 -9.27 -2.75 -0.30
CA ILE A 283 -9.31 -4.14 -0.77
C ILE A 283 -10.59 -4.45 -1.55
N ARG A 284 -11.76 -4.13 -0.99
CA ARG A 284 -13.04 -4.33 -1.69
C ARG A 284 -13.11 -3.59 -3.03
N ARG A 285 -12.49 -2.41 -3.14
CA ARG A 285 -12.47 -1.60 -4.37
C ARG A 285 -11.53 -2.21 -5.40
N LEU A 286 -10.37 -2.71 -5.00
CA LEU A 286 -9.46 -3.43 -5.90
C LEU A 286 -10.14 -4.66 -6.51
N VAL A 287 -10.80 -5.48 -5.68
CA VAL A 287 -11.51 -6.67 -6.18
C VAL A 287 -12.67 -6.28 -7.09
N ALA A 288 -13.44 -5.24 -6.73
CA ALA A 288 -14.51 -4.73 -7.58
C ALA A 288 -13.98 -4.19 -8.92
N LEU A 289 -12.87 -3.46 -8.91
CA LEU A 289 -12.21 -2.92 -10.09
C LEU A 289 -11.79 -4.05 -11.04
N VAL A 290 -11.11 -5.08 -10.54
CA VAL A 290 -10.75 -6.28 -11.33
C VAL A 290 -11.99 -6.91 -11.95
N SER A 291 -13.06 -7.08 -11.16
CA SER A 291 -14.31 -7.66 -11.65
C SER A 291 -14.94 -6.81 -12.77
N VAL A 292 -14.90 -5.47 -12.69
CA VAL A 292 -15.44 -4.59 -13.75
C VAL A 292 -14.57 -4.68 -15.01
N LEU A 293 -13.24 -4.65 -14.87
CA LEU A 293 -12.29 -4.75 -15.98
C LEU A 293 -12.44 -6.08 -16.75
N GLN A 294 -12.65 -7.19 -16.03
CA GLN A 294 -12.91 -8.50 -16.64
C GLN A 294 -14.27 -8.59 -17.35
N SER A 295 -15.26 -7.82 -16.90
CA SER A 295 -16.64 -7.86 -17.42
C SER A 295 -16.85 -6.98 -18.66
N HIS A 296 -16.07 -5.89 -18.81
CA HIS A 296 -16.19 -4.93 -19.93
C HIS A 296 -14.90 -4.70 -20.74
N PRO A 297 -14.30 -5.75 -21.28
CA PRO A 297 -13.10 -5.65 -22.09
C PRO A 297 -13.43 -5.09 -23.47
N THR A 298 -12.83 -3.96 -23.86
CA THR A 298 -12.87 -3.51 -25.25
C THR A 298 -11.73 -4.18 -26.03
N PRO A 299 -11.96 -4.68 -27.28
CA PRO A 299 -10.93 -5.39 -28.04
C PRO A 299 -9.63 -4.62 -28.25
N ASN A 300 -9.69 -3.28 -28.30
CA ASN A 300 -8.52 -2.42 -28.49
C ASN A 300 -7.76 -2.11 -27.20
N GLN A 301 -8.31 -2.44 -26.02
CA GLN A 301 -7.70 -2.13 -24.71
C GLN A 301 -7.23 -3.39 -23.96
N LEU A 302 -7.16 -4.56 -24.59
CA LEU A 302 -6.86 -5.82 -23.90
C LEU A 302 -5.50 -5.81 -23.19
N GLN A 303 -4.46 -5.32 -23.87
CA GLN A 303 -3.11 -5.24 -23.30
C GLN A 303 -3.05 -4.29 -22.10
N GLU A 304 -3.68 -3.12 -22.21
CA GLU A 304 -3.71 -2.12 -21.15
C GLU A 304 -4.54 -2.58 -19.96
N THR A 305 -5.68 -3.23 -20.23
CA THR A 305 -6.56 -3.81 -19.21
C THR A 305 -5.82 -4.89 -18.41
N GLY A 306 -5.04 -5.73 -19.09
CA GLY A 306 -4.17 -6.72 -18.44
C GLY A 306 -3.20 -6.07 -17.46
N GLY A 307 -2.49 -5.01 -17.87
CA GLY A 307 -1.57 -4.28 -17.00
C GLY A 307 -2.23 -3.67 -15.76
N VAL A 308 -3.47 -3.19 -15.87
CA VAL A 308 -4.24 -2.69 -14.70
C VAL A 308 -4.62 -3.83 -13.76
N ILE A 309 -5.07 -4.96 -14.29
CA ILE A 309 -5.43 -6.13 -13.49
C ILE A 309 -4.20 -6.66 -12.74
N ASP A 310 -3.05 -6.76 -13.42
CA ASP A 310 -1.79 -7.15 -12.81
C ASP A 310 -1.42 -6.21 -11.66
N GLN A 311 -1.54 -4.90 -11.89
CA GLN A 311 -1.28 -3.90 -10.85
C GLN A 311 -2.28 -3.99 -9.68
N CYS A 312 -3.55 -4.31 -9.94
CA CYS A 312 -4.53 -4.58 -8.88
C CYS A 312 -4.14 -5.81 -8.06
N TYR A 313 -3.66 -6.88 -8.70
CA TYR A 313 -3.20 -8.08 -8.00
C TYR A 313 -1.92 -7.85 -7.20
N ILE A 314 -0.97 -7.06 -7.71
CA ILE A 314 0.21 -6.61 -6.95
C ILE A 314 -0.24 -5.79 -5.73
N SER A 315 -1.15 -4.82 -5.93
CA SER A 315 -1.72 -4.00 -4.85
C SER A 315 -2.37 -4.87 -3.77
N LEU A 316 -3.20 -5.83 -4.19
CA LEU A 316 -3.85 -6.77 -3.30
C LEU A 316 -2.81 -7.60 -2.54
N PHE A 317 -1.82 -8.16 -3.23
CA PHE A 317 -0.77 -8.96 -2.59
C PHE A 317 -0.04 -8.14 -1.52
N CYS A 318 0.36 -6.90 -1.80
CA CYS A 318 0.99 -6.00 -0.82
C CYS A 318 0.07 -5.74 0.39
N CYS A 319 -1.21 -5.42 0.16
CA CYS A 319 -2.18 -5.19 1.24
C CYS A 319 -2.42 -6.44 2.10
N LEU A 320 -2.28 -7.63 1.52
CA LEU A 320 -2.46 -8.90 2.22
C LEU A 320 -1.25 -9.29 3.08
N GLN A 321 -0.06 -8.71 2.83
CA GLN A 321 1.13 -8.94 3.67
C GLN A 321 1.15 -8.09 4.96
N LEU A 322 0.20 -7.16 5.12
CA LEU A 322 0.13 -6.28 6.29
C LEU A 322 -0.25 -7.02 7.58
N ARG A 323 -0.06 -6.34 8.73
CA ARG A 323 -0.41 -6.85 10.08
C ARG A 323 -1.87 -7.32 10.20
N SER A 324 -2.79 -6.73 9.43
CA SER A 324 -4.19 -7.13 9.36
C SER A 324 -4.50 -8.21 8.32
N GLU A 325 -3.50 -8.95 7.83
CA GLU A 325 -3.56 -9.96 6.76
C GLU A 325 -4.85 -10.81 6.80
N ARG A 326 -5.20 -11.35 7.97
CA ARG A 326 -6.38 -12.20 8.12
C ARG A 326 -7.68 -11.46 7.78
N VAL A 327 -7.84 -10.23 8.23
CA VAL A 327 -9.04 -9.42 7.99
C VAL A 327 -9.10 -9.03 6.52
N SER A 328 -7.97 -8.56 5.99
CA SER A 328 -7.74 -8.19 4.60
C SER A 328 -8.09 -9.33 3.64
N LEU A 329 -7.60 -10.55 3.91
CA LEU A 329 -7.83 -11.73 3.08
C LEU A 329 -9.30 -12.16 3.08
N VAL A 330 -9.92 -12.16 4.26
CA VAL A 330 -11.35 -12.50 4.41
C VAL A 330 -12.22 -11.50 3.65
N GLU A 331 -11.89 -10.21 3.70
CA GLU A 331 -12.57 -9.16 2.93
C GLU A 331 -12.41 -9.40 1.43
N ALA A 332 -11.18 -9.59 0.94
CA ALA A 332 -10.91 -9.81 -0.48
C ALA A 332 -11.72 -11.00 -1.04
N ILE A 333 -11.73 -12.13 -0.32
CA ILE A 333 -12.47 -13.33 -0.72
C ILE A 333 -13.99 -13.07 -0.73
N LYS A 334 -14.54 -12.40 0.29
CA LYS A 334 -15.96 -12.04 0.34
C LYS A 334 -16.39 -11.18 -0.84
N HIS A 335 -15.50 -10.29 -1.29
CA HIS A 335 -15.74 -9.39 -2.42
C HIS A 335 -15.48 -10.02 -3.78
N GLY A 336 -15.09 -11.30 -3.84
CA GLY A 336 -15.02 -12.05 -5.10
C GLY A 336 -13.62 -12.28 -5.64
N LEU A 337 -12.57 -12.17 -4.82
CA LEU A 337 -11.18 -12.44 -5.25
C LEU A 337 -11.04 -13.81 -5.95
N ILE A 338 -11.60 -14.88 -5.37
CA ILE A 338 -11.52 -16.23 -5.96
C ILE A 338 -12.14 -16.27 -7.37
N ARG A 339 -13.26 -15.58 -7.58
CA ARG A 339 -13.89 -15.47 -8.90
C ARG A 339 -12.99 -14.71 -9.86
N CYS A 340 -12.42 -13.59 -9.43
CA CYS A 340 -11.52 -12.78 -10.26
C CYS A 340 -10.31 -13.61 -10.71
N LEU A 341 -9.68 -14.35 -9.80
CA LEU A 341 -8.55 -15.23 -10.12
C LEU A 341 -8.95 -16.31 -11.14
N ALA A 342 -10.09 -16.99 -10.94
CA ALA A 342 -10.61 -17.96 -11.90
C ALA A 342 -10.87 -17.34 -13.27
N THR A 343 -11.50 -16.16 -13.32
CA THR A 343 -11.78 -15.46 -14.57
C THR A 343 -10.50 -15.07 -15.31
N THR A 344 -9.46 -14.59 -14.60
CA THR A 344 -8.15 -14.30 -15.22
C THR A 344 -7.54 -15.55 -15.86
N CYS A 345 -7.60 -16.71 -15.20
CA CYS A 345 -7.04 -17.95 -15.72
C CYS A 345 -7.79 -18.51 -16.94
N VAL A 346 -9.10 -18.26 -17.06
CA VAL A 346 -9.92 -18.70 -18.20
C VAL A 346 -9.76 -17.79 -19.41
N ASP A 347 -9.59 -16.50 -19.16
CA ASP A 347 -9.64 -15.49 -20.18
C ASP A 347 -8.31 -15.40 -20.94
N ARG A 348 -8.27 -16.07 -22.10
CA ARG A 348 -7.10 -16.12 -23.01
C ARG A 348 -6.58 -14.75 -23.44
N ARG A 349 -7.33 -13.67 -23.22
CA ARG A 349 -6.87 -12.31 -23.50
C ARG A 349 -5.72 -11.89 -22.58
N PHE A 350 -5.55 -12.58 -21.45
CA PHE A 350 -4.45 -12.38 -20.51
C PHE A 350 -3.25 -13.33 -20.74
N ASP A 351 -3.26 -14.14 -21.80
CA ASP A 351 -2.13 -15.03 -22.16
C ASP A 351 -0.92 -14.29 -22.79
N HIS A 352 -0.86 -12.95 -22.68
CA HIS A 352 0.16 -12.17 -23.38
C HIS A 352 1.55 -12.34 -22.73
N PRO A 353 2.59 -12.78 -23.47
CA PRO A 353 3.91 -13.12 -22.90
C PRO A 353 4.79 -11.93 -22.50
N SER A 354 4.30 -10.69 -22.57
CA SER A 354 5.15 -9.47 -22.51
C SER A 354 5.00 -8.59 -21.27
N SER A 355 4.09 -8.88 -20.34
CA SER A 355 4.08 -8.29 -19.01
C SER A 355 4.48 -9.36 -18.01
N LEU A 356 5.24 -9.01 -16.97
CA LEU A 356 5.48 -9.79 -15.75
C LEU A 356 4.61 -11.06 -15.65
N ASP A 357 5.09 -12.20 -16.19
CA ASP A 357 4.36 -13.47 -16.38
C ASP A 357 3.05 -13.51 -15.58
N PRO A 358 1.90 -13.07 -16.15
CA PRO A 358 0.65 -12.85 -15.41
C PRO A 358 0.20 -14.16 -14.76
N ASN A 359 0.67 -15.29 -15.30
CA ASN A 359 0.49 -16.59 -14.71
C ASN A 359 1.09 -16.75 -13.32
N ARG A 360 2.06 -15.92 -12.91
CA ARG A 360 2.69 -15.99 -11.59
C ARG A 360 1.97 -15.18 -10.53
N LEU A 361 1.34 -14.06 -10.86
CA LEU A 361 0.71 -13.21 -9.82
C LEU A 361 -0.52 -13.88 -9.21
N TRP A 362 -1.39 -14.46 -10.04
CA TRP A 362 -2.53 -15.22 -9.52
C TRP A 362 -2.09 -16.48 -8.78
N ILE A 363 -1.01 -17.17 -9.22
CA ILE A 363 -0.42 -18.30 -8.48
C ILE A 363 0.05 -17.84 -7.11
N ARG A 364 0.79 -16.73 -7.01
CA ARG A 364 1.25 -16.18 -5.72
C ARG A 364 0.08 -15.85 -4.79
N LEU A 365 -1.01 -15.31 -5.31
CA LEU A 365 -2.21 -15.05 -4.52
C LEU A 365 -2.91 -16.34 -4.07
N LEU A 366 -3.02 -17.36 -4.93
CA LEU A 366 -3.54 -18.67 -4.54
C LEU A 366 -2.66 -19.36 -3.51
N ASP A 367 -1.34 -19.30 -3.67
CA ASP A 367 -0.38 -19.87 -2.73
C ASP A 367 -0.48 -19.16 -1.38
N HIS A 368 -0.57 -17.84 -1.39
CA HIS A 368 -0.81 -17.04 -0.20
C HIS A 368 -2.13 -17.46 0.49
N ILE A 369 -3.24 -17.59 -0.24
CA ILE A 369 -4.49 -18.12 0.30
C ILE A 369 -4.30 -19.53 0.90
N SER A 370 -3.57 -20.40 0.20
CA SER A 370 -3.29 -21.80 0.61
C SER A 370 -2.61 -21.86 1.96
N THR A 371 -1.58 -21.05 2.18
CA THR A 371 -0.88 -20.99 3.47
C THR A 371 -1.77 -20.52 4.63
N ARG A 372 -2.92 -19.90 4.33
CA ARG A 372 -3.89 -19.39 5.30
C ARG A 372 -5.15 -20.25 5.42
N LEU A 373 -5.22 -21.39 4.73
CA LEU A 373 -6.30 -22.38 4.89
C LEU A 373 -6.26 -23.12 6.25
N VAL A 374 -5.27 -22.87 7.10
CA VAL A 374 -5.33 -23.27 8.52
C VAL A 374 -6.27 -22.38 9.36
N ILE A 375 -6.62 -21.20 8.84
CA ILE A 375 -7.45 -20.23 9.56
C ILE A 375 -8.92 -20.49 9.24
N ARG A 376 -9.70 -20.87 10.27
CA ARG A 376 -11.13 -21.20 10.15
C ARG A 376 -11.97 -20.17 9.40
N SER A 377 -11.73 -18.87 9.64
CA SER A 377 -12.48 -17.81 8.95
C SER A 377 -12.18 -17.75 7.46
N VAL A 378 -10.93 -18.02 7.06
CA VAL A 378 -10.48 -18.03 5.65
C VAL A 378 -11.14 -19.22 4.94
N VAL A 379 -10.97 -20.45 5.45
CA VAL A 379 -11.60 -21.64 4.84
C VAL A 379 -13.10 -21.49 4.68
N ARG A 380 -13.79 -20.94 5.70
CA ARG A 380 -15.24 -20.73 5.62
C ARG A 380 -15.62 -19.77 4.48
N VAL A 381 -14.88 -18.68 4.28
CA VAL A 381 -15.20 -17.74 3.19
C VAL A 381 -14.74 -18.27 1.83
N THR A 382 -13.62 -18.98 1.75
CA THR A 382 -13.14 -19.63 0.53
C THR A 382 -14.11 -20.70 0.05
N GLY A 383 -14.51 -21.62 0.94
CA GLY A 383 -15.49 -22.66 0.61
C GLY A 383 -16.83 -22.06 0.16
N LYS A 384 -17.31 -21.02 0.84
CA LYS A 384 -18.51 -20.29 0.39
C LYS A 384 -18.33 -19.63 -0.98
N ALA A 385 -17.15 -19.08 -1.28
CA ALA A 385 -16.88 -18.43 -2.56
C ALA A 385 -16.87 -19.45 -3.71
N ILE A 386 -16.25 -20.63 -3.50
CA ILE A 386 -16.20 -21.72 -4.49
C ILE A 386 -17.59 -22.28 -4.78
N MET A 387 -18.44 -22.40 -3.76
CA MET A 387 -19.79 -22.96 -3.88
C MET A 387 -20.82 -22.00 -4.51
N LYS A 388 -20.43 -20.78 -4.91
CA LYS A 388 -21.35 -19.85 -5.57
C LYS A 388 -21.71 -20.36 -6.98
N PRO A 389 -22.98 -20.24 -7.43
CA PRO A 389 -23.41 -20.74 -8.74
C PRO A 389 -22.58 -20.19 -9.91
N GLU A 390 -22.15 -18.93 -9.85
CA GLU A 390 -21.32 -18.31 -10.89
C GLU A 390 -19.93 -18.95 -11.06
N MET A 391 -19.43 -19.70 -10.08
CA MET A 391 -18.13 -20.37 -10.16
C MET A 391 -18.17 -21.64 -11.01
N LEU A 392 -19.31 -22.35 -11.07
CA LEU A 392 -19.42 -23.60 -11.79
C LEU A 392 -19.02 -23.51 -13.28
N PRO A 393 -19.55 -22.57 -14.09
CA PRO A 393 -19.13 -22.44 -15.48
C PRO A 393 -17.66 -22.04 -15.62
N LEU A 394 -17.12 -21.23 -14.70
CA LEU A 394 -15.71 -20.85 -14.71
C LEU A 394 -14.80 -22.05 -14.43
N VAL A 395 -15.15 -22.90 -13.46
CA VAL A 395 -14.40 -24.13 -13.14
C VAL A 395 -14.39 -25.09 -14.33
N GLN A 396 -15.51 -25.26 -15.04
CA GLN A 396 -15.56 -26.07 -16.26
C GLN A 396 -14.68 -25.50 -17.38
N GLN A 397 -14.60 -24.18 -17.50
CA GLN A 397 -13.71 -23.54 -18.49
C GLN A 397 -12.24 -23.68 -18.07
N LEU A 398 -11.94 -23.53 -16.78
CA LEU A 398 -10.59 -23.68 -16.22
C LEU A 398 -9.99 -25.05 -16.53
N GLN A 399 -10.79 -26.12 -16.56
CA GLN A 399 -10.34 -27.48 -16.91
C GLN A 399 -9.63 -27.57 -18.27
N ASN A 400 -9.88 -26.62 -19.17
CA ASN A 400 -9.30 -26.58 -20.50
C ASN A 400 -8.09 -25.61 -20.60
N THR A 401 -7.59 -25.12 -19.47
CA THR A 401 -6.48 -24.16 -19.39
C THR A 401 -5.24 -24.81 -18.79
N ALA A 402 -4.06 -24.23 -19.04
CA ALA A 402 -2.82 -24.67 -18.41
C ALA A 402 -2.83 -24.48 -16.88
N ALA A 403 -3.69 -23.59 -16.37
CA ALA A 403 -3.85 -23.32 -14.94
C ALA A 403 -4.58 -24.44 -14.19
N TRP A 404 -5.28 -25.35 -14.88
CA TRP A 404 -6.13 -26.37 -14.26
C TRP A 404 -5.39 -27.19 -13.21
N GLY A 405 -4.21 -27.73 -13.53
CA GLY A 405 -3.49 -28.62 -12.60
C GLY A 405 -3.18 -27.95 -11.25
N ARG A 406 -2.86 -26.65 -11.26
CA ARG A 406 -2.63 -25.87 -10.03
C ARG A 406 -3.95 -25.58 -9.32
N TRP A 407 -4.99 -25.22 -10.07
CA TRP A 407 -6.31 -24.93 -9.52
C TRP A 407 -6.97 -26.15 -8.87
N ASP A 408 -6.90 -27.31 -9.51
CA ASP A 408 -7.42 -28.59 -9.02
C ASP A 408 -6.75 -29.00 -7.71
N SER A 409 -5.41 -28.98 -7.68
CA SER A 409 -4.63 -29.20 -6.46
C SER A 409 -5.02 -28.23 -5.33
N TRP A 410 -5.31 -26.97 -5.68
CA TRP A 410 -5.76 -25.98 -4.71
C TRP A 410 -7.17 -26.26 -4.18
N LEU A 411 -8.09 -26.73 -5.04
CA LEU A 411 -9.43 -27.14 -4.61
C LEU A 411 -9.39 -28.31 -3.63
N ASP A 412 -8.53 -29.30 -3.87
CA ASP A 412 -8.31 -30.42 -2.93
C ASP A 412 -7.86 -29.92 -1.57
N LEU A 413 -6.90 -28.98 -1.52
CA LEU A 413 -6.44 -28.36 -0.28
C LEU A 413 -7.57 -27.62 0.46
N VAL A 414 -8.44 -26.91 -0.26
CA VAL A 414 -9.59 -26.22 0.35
C VAL A 414 -10.59 -27.23 0.93
N GLN A 415 -10.86 -28.33 0.22
CA GLN A 415 -11.75 -29.39 0.68
C GLN A 415 -11.19 -30.08 1.93
N GLU A 416 -9.91 -30.45 1.91
CA GLU A 416 -9.24 -31.06 3.06
C GLU A 416 -9.25 -30.13 4.28
N ALA A 417 -8.93 -28.85 4.08
CA ALA A 417 -8.98 -27.86 5.16
C ALA A 417 -10.41 -27.69 5.71
N ALA A 418 -11.43 -27.75 4.85
CA ALA A 418 -12.83 -27.68 5.26
C ALA A 418 -13.24 -28.91 6.09
N LEU A 419 -12.86 -30.12 5.67
CA LEU A 419 -13.11 -31.36 6.41
C LEU A 419 -12.45 -31.32 7.79
N ARG A 420 -11.16 -30.95 7.87
CA ARG A 420 -10.45 -30.79 9.15
C ARG A 420 -11.18 -29.81 10.08
N ILE A 421 -11.66 -28.68 9.57
CA ILE A 421 -12.43 -27.71 10.37
C ILE A 421 -13.77 -28.27 10.83
N MET A 422 -14.44 -29.11 10.02
CA MET A 422 -15.67 -29.79 10.42
C MET A 422 -15.38 -30.81 11.52
N GLU A 423 -14.33 -31.61 11.39
CA GLU A 423 -13.87 -32.54 12.44
C GLU A 423 -13.56 -31.80 13.75
N PHE A 424 -12.89 -30.65 13.69
CA PHE A 424 -12.68 -29.79 14.87
C PHE A 424 -13.96 -29.11 15.39
N ALA A 425 -14.98 -28.94 14.55
CA ALA A 425 -16.26 -28.39 14.97
C ALA A 425 -17.13 -29.44 15.67
N ASP A 426 -16.98 -30.70 15.26
CA ASP A 426 -17.63 -31.88 15.83
C ASP A 426 -16.84 -32.48 17.00
N SER A 427 -15.56 -32.10 17.16
CA SER A 427 -14.83 -32.35 18.39
C SER A 427 -15.58 -31.72 19.57
N PRO A 428 -15.59 -32.37 20.76
CA PRO A 428 -16.27 -31.83 21.92
C PRO A 428 -15.76 -30.42 22.15
N ARG A 429 -16.65 -29.43 21.93
CA ARG A 429 -16.25 -28.01 21.87
C ARG A 429 -15.38 -27.71 23.08
N PRO A 430 -14.27 -26.99 22.90
CA PRO A 430 -13.27 -26.85 23.94
C PRO A 430 -13.94 -26.45 25.25
N LEU A 431 -13.71 -27.29 26.26
CA LEU A 431 -14.13 -27.00 27.61
C LEU A 431 -13.54 -25.66 28.01
N LYS A 432 -14.39 -24.77 28.53
CA LYS A 432 -13.98 -23.46 29.03
C LYS A 432 -14.15 -23.49 30.54
N PHE A 433 -13.22 -22.83 31.22
CA PHE A 433 -13.33 -22.53 32.65
C PHE A 433 -14.09 -21.23 32.85
N CYS A 434 -14.80 -21.12 33.97
CA CYS A 434 -15.31 -19.85 34.44
C CYS A 434 -14.14 -18.88 34.67
N ASP A 435 -14.23 -17.68 34.12
CA ASP A 435 -13.19 -16.66 34.29
C ASP A 435 -13.19 -16.03 35.69
N ASN A 436 -14.24 -16.26 36.48
CA ASN A 436 -14.21 -15.96 37.91
C ASN A 436 -13.29 -16.98 38.60
N LEU A 437 -12.12 -16.53 39.07
CA LEU A 437 -11.09 -17.38 39.69
C LEU A 437 -11.57 -18.17 40.92
N GLY A 438 -12.66 -17.73 41.58
CA GLY A 438 -13.29 -18.46 42.67
C GLY A 438 -14.33 -19.51 42.23
N CYS A 439 -14.47 -19.76 40.93
CA CYS A 439 -15.46 -20.68 40.37
C CYS A 439 -14.77 -21.77 39.55
N GLU A 440 -14.93 -23.03 39.97
CA GLU A 440 -14.31 -24.19 39.33
C GLU A 440 -15.18 -24.82 38.23
N VAL A 441 -16.25 -24.14 37.81
CA VAL A 441 -17.15 -24.68 36.78
C VAL A 441 -16.40 -24.77 35.44
N VAL A 442 -16.32 -25.99 34.93
CA VAL A 442 -15.86 -26.33 33.58
C VAL A 442 -17.06 -26.80 32.78
N ALA A 443 -17.28 -26.20 31.63
CA ALA A 443 -18.43 -26.50 30.79
C ALA A 443 -18.11 -26.25 29.31
N ILE A 444 -19.05 -26.59 28.44
CA ILE A 444 -18.93 -26.32 27.02
C ILE A 444 -19.02 -24.79 26.82
N ARG A 445 -18.14 -24.18 26.00
CA ARG A 445 -18.05 -22.71 25.82
C ARG A 445 -19.40 -21.98 25.63
N ASN A 446 -20.39 -22.59 24.96
CA ASN A 446 -21.71 -22.01 24.72
C ASN A 446 -22.66 -22.05 25.93
N GLN A 447 -22.29 -22.77 26.99
CA GLN A 447 -23.00 -22.76 28.28
C GLN A 447 -22.54 -21.58 29.16
N PHE A 448 -21.40 -20.96 28.84
CA PHE A 448 -20.93 -19.75 29.50
C PHE A 448 -21.57 -18.51 28.89
N ARG A 449 -21.87 -17.53 29.74
CA ARG A 449 -22.21 -16.17 29.35
C ARG A 449 -20.93 -15.39 29.13
N CYS A 450 -20.85 -14.60 28.06
CA CYS A 450 -19.73 -13.69 27.87
C CYS A 450 -20.04 -12.32 28.51
N CYS A 451 -19.01 -11.59 28.92
CA CYS A 451 -19.16 -10.21 29.35
C CYS A 451 -19.81 -9.37 28.24
N GLY A 452 -20.91 -8.67 28.52
CA GLY A 452 -21.63 -7.90 27.51
C GLY A 452 -20.82 -6.76 26.85
N ARG A 453 -19.78 -6.29 27.55
CA ARG A 453 -18.88 -5.21 27.09
C ARG A 453 -17.71 -5.78 26.29
N CYS A 454 -16.71 -6.39 26.93
CA CYS A 454 -15.52 -6.89 26.22
C CYS A 454 -15.73 -8.20 25.44
N ARG A 455 -16.73 -9.01 25.79
CA ARG A 455 -16.97 -10.38 25.24
C ARG A 455 -15.79 -11.37 25.34
N LYS A 456 -14.71 -11.03 26.05
CA LYS A 456 -13.51 -11.86 26.22
C LYS A 456 -13.56 -12.78 27.44
N ARG A 457 -14.25 -12.38 28.51
CA ARG A 457 -14.46 -13.19 29.72
C ARG A 457 -15.77 -13.99 29.63
N TYR A 458 -15.72 -15.24 30.08
CA TYR A 458 -16.75 -16.26 30.07
C TYR A 458 -17.10 -16.66 31.50
N TYR A 459 -18.36 -16.50 31.89
CA TYR A 459 -18.85 -16.80 33.23
C TYR A 459 -19.99 -17.81 33.17
N CYS A 460 -19.99 -18.80 34.06
CA CYS A 460 -21.06 -19.79 34.10
C CYS A 460 -22.41 -19.18 34.52
N SER A 461 -22.38 -18.00 35.17
CA SER A 461 -23.56 -17.29 35.65
C SER A 461 -23.33 -15.77 35.74
N SER A 462 -24.41 -14.99 35.81
CA SER A 462 -24.33 -13.56 36.11
C SER A 462 -23.79 -13.27 37.52
N ALA A 463 -23.96 -14.19 38.46
CA ALA A 463 -23.38 -14.09 39.80
C ALA A 463 -21.84 -14.13 39.74
N CYS A 464 -21.27 -15.08 38.98
CA CYS A 464 -19.83 -15.15 38.76
C CYS A 464 -19.28 -13.92 38.04
N GLN A 465 -20.01 -13.39 37.05
CA GLN A 465 -19.63 -12.14 36.40
C GLN A 465 -19.61 -10.96 37.38
N LYS A 466 -20.61 -10.86 38.27
CA LYS A 466 -20.67 -9.80 39.29
C LYS A 466 -19.55 -9.95 40.33
N ALA A 467 -19.26 -11.17 40.76
CA ALA A 467 -18.20 -11.46 41.72
C ALA A 467 -16.80 -11.09 41.17
N ASP A 468 -16.52 -11.43 39.91
CA ASP A 468 -15.25 -11.08 39.27
C ASP A 468 -15.19 -9.61 38.80
N TRP A 469 -16.30 -8.87 38.83
CA TRP A 469 -16.38 -7.53 38.25
C TRP A 469 -15.34 -6.56 38.81
N LEU A 470 -15.01 -6.62 40.10
CA LEU A 470 -13.99 -5.74 40.69
C LEU A 470 -12.61 -5.93 40.06
N ASN A 471 -12.23 -7.19 39.75
CA ASN A 471 -10.97 -7.52 39.09
C ASN A 471 -11.07 -7.27 37.59
N HIS A 472 -12.16 -7.72 36.98
CA HIS A 472 -12.37 -7.62 35.55
C HIS A 472 -12.52 -6.17 35.09
N ARG A 473 -13.13 -5.26 35.86
CA ARG A 473 -13.48 -3.89 35.42
C ARG A 473 -12.30 -3.10 34.87
N LYS A 474 -11.12 -3.18 35.50
CA LYS A 474 -9.91 -2.48 35.01
C LYS A 474 -9.52 -2.97 33.62
N PHE A 475 -9.49 -4.28 33.44
CA PHE A 475 -9.20 -4.92 32.16
C PHE A 475 -10.33 -4.72 31.14
N CYS A 476 -11.59 -4.77 31.57
CA CYS A 476 -12.74 -4.57 30.71
C CYS A 476 -12.77 -3.15 30.15
N ALA A 477 -12.38 -2.15 30.94
CA ALA A 477 -12.31 -0.76 30.51
C ALA A 477 -11.17 -0.54 29.52
N SER A 478 -9.99 -1.14 29.74
CA SER A 478 -8.88 -1.06 28.76
C SER A 478 -9.20 -1.77 27.44
N LEU A 479 -10.10 -2.75 27.45
CA LEU A 479 -10.58 -3.42 26.25
C LEU A 479 -11.77 -2.73 25.59
N ASP A 480 -12.39 -1.76 26.25
CA ASP A 480 -13.55 -1.03 25.74
C ASP A 480 -13.18 0.25 24.99
N ILE A 481 -11.88 0.59 24.95
CA ILE A 481 -11.42 1.79 24.25
C ILE A 481 -11.57 1.62 22.72
N GLU A 482 -11.81 0.39 22.22
CA GLU A 482 -11.68 0.10 20.80
C GLU A 482 -12.77 -0.85 20.27
N SER A 483 -13.95 -0.28 20.04
CA SER A 483 -14.75 -0.62 18.86
C SER A 483 -14.07 -0.22 17.53
N GLY A 484 -12.82 0.25 17.55
CA GLY A 484 -11.90 0.34 16.43
C GLY A 484 -10.51 -0.16 16.86
N TRP A 485 -10.11 -1.34 16.38
CA TRP A 485 -8.97 -2.13 16.82
C TRP A 485 -7.62 -1.40 16.76
N GLY A 486 -6.94 -1.22 17.88
CA GLY A 486 -5.61 -0.64 17.99
C GLY A 486 -4.50 -1.68 18.08
N ALA A 487 -3.40 -1.37 17.41
CA ALA A 487 -2.27 -2.26 17.13
C ALA A 487 -1.62 -2.88 18.39
N GLY A 488 -1.58 -2.15 19.50
CA GLY A 488 -1.00 -2.64 20.77
C GLY A 488 -1.80 -3.78 21.41
N TYR A 489 -3.11 -3.85 21.13
CA TYR A 489 -3.99 -4.91 21.62
C TYR A 489 -3.95 -6.15 20.71
N LEU A 490 -3.93 -5.97 19.38
CA LEU A 490 -3.80 -7.08 18.44
C LEU A 490 -2.48 -7.83 18.63
N ALA A 491 -1.36 -7.13 18.86
CA ALA A 491 -0.06 -7.76 19.11
C ALA A 491 -0.04 -8.62 20.39
N ARG A 492 -0.68 -8.15 21.47
CA ARG A 492 -0.77 -8.90 22.74
C ARG A 492 -1.79 -10.02 22.67
N HIS A 493 -2.92 -9.79 22.01
CA HIS A 493 -3.96 -10.79 21.83
C HIS A 493 -3.53 -11.90 20.87
N LEU A 494 -2.86 -11.57 19.76
CA LEU A 494 -2.25 -12.55 18.88
C LEU A 494 -1.12 -13.28 19.60
N ARG A 495 -0.27 -12.63 20.40
CA ARG A 495 0.74 -13.31 21.21
C ARG A 495 0.11 -14.31 22.19
N ASP A 496 -0.88 -13.89 22.96
CA ASP A 496 -1.51 -14.74 23.99
C ASP A 496 -2.40 -15.83 23.37
N GLU A 497 -3.10 -15.55 22.26
CA GLU A 497 -3.93 -16.51 21.52
C GLU A 497 -3.06 -17.46 20.66
N TYR A 498 -1.91 -17.00 20.16
CA TYR A 498 -0.88 -17.82 19.52
C TYR A 498 -0.18 -18.72 20.54
N ILE A 499 0.25 -18.20 21.69
CA ILE A 499 0.81 -19.02 22.77
C ILE A 499 -0.24 -20.01 23.27
N ALA A 500 -1.47 -19.58 23.58
CA ALA A 500 -2.49 -20.50 24.09
C ALA A 500 -2.95 -21.55 23.07
N ASN A 501 -3.20 -21.18 21.80
CA ASN A 501 -3.64 -22.14 20.79
C ASN A 501 -2.47 -23.00 20.28
N ARG A 502 -1.27 -22.43 20.06
CA ARG A 502 -0.11 -23.22 19.62
C ARG A 502 0.37 -24.11 20.75
N SER A 503 0.40 -23.68 22.01
CA SER A 503 0.73 -24.57 23.14
C SER A 503 -0.33 -25.64 23.39
N SER A 504 -1.63 -25.36 23.21
CA SER A 504 -2.69 -26.38 23.33
C SER A 504 -2.60 -27.41 22.21
N ILE A 505 -2.45 -26.95 20.95
CA ILE A 505 -2.36 -27.82 19.77
C ILE A 505 -1.03 -28.59 19.77
N LEU A 506 0.09 -27.96 20.13
CA LEU A 506 1.39 -28.64 20.26
C LEU A 506 1.38 -29.65 21.39
N ARG A 507 0.70 -29.37 22.50
CA ARG A 507 0.59 -30.30 23.64
C ARG A 507 -0.30 -31.49 23.27
N GLU A 508 -1.45 -31.27 22.64
CA GLU A 508 -2.33 -32.37 22.17
C GLU A 508 -1.69 -33.17 21.03
N TYR A 509 -0.99 -32.53 20.10
CA TYR A 509 -0.28 -33.22 19.01
C TYR A 509 0.96 -33.98 19.51
N ALA A 510 1.71 -33.44 20.48
CA ALA A 510 2.83 -34.15 21.10
C ALA A 510 2.35 -35.37 21.92
N VAL A 511 1.24 -35.23 22.66
CA VAL A 511 0.60 -36.35 23.36
C VAL A 511 0.15 -37.42 22.36
N TYR A 512 -0.51 -37.02 21.27
CA TYR A 512 -0.91 -37.94 20.20
C TYR A 512 0.27 -38.70 19.58
N MET A 513 1.37 -38.00 19.24
CA MET A 513 2.57 -38.60 18.64
C MET A 513 3.32 -39.54 19.61
N LEU A 514 3.31 -39.22 20.91
CA LEU A 514 3.91 -40.07 21.95
C LEU A 514 3.08 -41.31 22.23
N GLU A 515 1.75 -41.19 22.29
CA GLU A 515 0.85 -42.29 22.64
C GLU A 515 0.60 -43.25 21.48
N ASN A 516 0.58 -42.75 20.23
CA ASN A 516 0.12 -43.55 19.09
C ASN A 516 1.23 -43.93 18.10
N GLU A 517 2.31 -43.15 17.99
CA GLU A 517 3.37 -43.41 16.99
C GLU A 517 4.72 -43.80 17.60
N GLY A 518 4.89 -43.71 18.93
CA GLY A 518 6.15 -44.07 19.61
C GLY A 518 7.36 -43.23 19.16
N ARG A 519 7.14 -42.05 18.58
CA ARG A 519 8.17 -41.19 17.98
C ARG A 519 8.52 -40.00 18.89
N SER A 520 9.22 -40.28 19.99
CA SER A 520 9.73 -39.25 20.93
C SER A 520 10.64 -38.22 20.27
N ASP A 521 11.44 -38.66 19.30
CA ASP A 521 12.56 -37.89 18.78
C ASP A 521 12.10 -36.78 17.81
N PHE A 522 10.95 -37.01 17.14
CA PHE A 522 10.34 -36.05 16.22
C PHE A 522 9.58 -34.94 16.95
N ALA A 523 8.88 -35.28 18.04
CA ALA A 523 8.20 -34.32 18.90
C ALA A 523 9.19 -33.31 19.52
N MET A 524 10.38 -33.78 19.91
CA MET A 524 11.46 -32.96 20.44
C MET A 524 12.07 -32.04 19.37
N LYS A 525 12.46 -32.57 18.20
CA LYS A 525 13.15 -31.77 17.16
C LYS A 525 12.31 -30.58 16.65
N TRP A 526 10.98 -30.70 16.67
CA TRP A 526 10.09 -29.63 16.20
C TRP A 526 9.82 -28.53 17.23
N LEU A 527 9.91 -28.84 18.52
CA LEU A 527 9.79 -27.86 19.62
C LEU A 527 11.00 -26.91 19.70
N PHE A 528 12.17 -27.32 19.18
CA PHE A 528 13.43 -26.56 19.30
C PHE A 528 13.88 -25.82 18.02
N CYS A 529 13.31 -26.09 16.85
CA CYS A 529 13.76 -25.49 15.58
C CYS A 529 13.12 -24.14 15.21
N ASP A 530 12.20 -23.58 16.00
CA ASP A 530 11.52 -22.31 15.70
C ASP A 530 11.94 -21.24 16.72
N GLY A 531 13.04 -20.54 16.42
CA GLY A 531 13.81 -19.65 17.31
C GLY A 531 13.11 -18.36 17.76
N ALA A 532 11.95 -18.45 18.40
CA ALA A 532 11.17 -17.30 18.85
C ALA A 532 10.92 -17.25 20.37
N VAL A 533 11.79 -17.87 21.19
CA VAL A 533 11.67 -17.82 22.65
C VAL A 533 12.97 -17.35 23.27
N GLU A 534 13.24 -16.05 23.19
CA GLU A 534 14.22 -15.44 24.07
C GLU A 534 13.72 -15.51 25.52
N ARG A 535 14.45 -16.26 26.34
CA ARG A 535 14.48 -16.22 27.81
C ARG A 535 13.23 -16.70 28.55
N SER A 536 12.78 -17.93 28.27
CA SER A 536 11.94 -18.68 29.22
C SER A 536 12.55 -20.06 29.47
N VAL A 537 12.91 -20.35 30.72
CA VAL A 537 13.37 -21.67 31.16
C VAL A 537 12.19 -22.64 31.02
N VAL A 538 12.29 -23.60 30.10
CA VAL A 538 11.31 -24.69 29.96
C VAL A 538 11.84 -25.89 30.72
N CYS A 539 11.32 -26.15 31.92
CA CYS A 539 11.57 -27.43 32.60
C CYS A 539 10.66 -28.51 31.99
N VAL A 540 11.22 -29.40 31.18
CA VAL A 540 10.54 -30.63 30.74
C VAL A 540 10.91 -31.74 31.72
N GLY A 541 9.97 -32.14 32.58
CA GLY A 541 10.11 -33.34 33.39
C GLY A 541 9.76 -34.57 32.56
N LEU A 542 10.72 -35.45 32.31
CA LEU A 542 10.50 -36.76 31.68
C LEU A 542 10.19 -37.80 32.77
N LEU A 543 9.03 -38.45 32.68
CA LEU A 543 8.81 -39.77 33.31
C LEU A 543 9.30 -40.82 32.31
N ALA A 544 10.60 -41.09 32.32
CA ALA A 544 11.22 -42.06 31.43
C ALA A 544 11.07 -43.47 32.01
N HIS A 545 10.07 -44.22 31.56
CA HIS A 545 9.94 -45.62 31.94
C HIS A 545 10.65 -46.60 31.00
N ASP A 546 10.99 -46.24 29.75
CA ASP A 546 11.67 -47.15 28.81
C ASP A 546 12.47 -46.37 27.75
N ILE A 547 13.71 -45.98 28.05
CA ILE A 547 14.68 -45.54 27.03
C ILE A 547 15.89 -46.45 27.08
N THR A 548 16.36 -46.86 25.90
CA THR A 548 17.56 -47.70 25.76
C THR A 548 18.83 -46.89 26.03
N ASP A 549 19.92 -47.55 26.44
CA ASP A 549 21.21 -46.88 26.72
C ASP A 549 21.75 -46.10 25.51
N SER A 550 21.45 -46.56 24.29
CA SER A 550 21.80 -45.87 23.04
C SER A 550 21.08 -44.53 22.89
N GLN A 551 19.77 -44.49 23.20
CA GLN A 551 18.96 -43.27 23.16
C GLN A 551 19.38 -42.29 24.26
N ARG A 552 19.82 -42.80 25.42
CA ARG A 552 20.38 -41.99 26.50
C ARG A 552 21.71 -41.33 26.08
N ALA A 553 22.62 -42.07 25.46
CA ALA A 553 23.89 -41.52 24.97
C ALA A 553 23.69 -40.41 23.92
N GLN A 554 22.72 -40.60 23.02
CA GLN A 554 22.38 -39.62 21.98
C GLN A 554 21.73 -38.34 22.56
N TYR A 555 21.01 -38.49 23.68
CA TYR A 555 20.43 -37.37 24.43
C TYR A 555 21.51 -36.55 25.13
N ASP A 556 22.43 -37.21 25.83
CA ASP A 556 23.55 -36.57 26.53
C ASP A 556 24.47 -35.82 25.55
N GLU A 557 24.76 -36.39 24.38
CA GLU A 557 25.53 -35.72 23.32
C GLU A 557 24.83 -34.46 22.78
N THR A 558 23.50 -34.50 22.66
CA THR A 558 22.71 -33.36 22.18
C THR A 558 22.70 -32.22 23.21
N LEU A 559 22.58 -32.54 24.50
CA LEU A 559 22.65 -31.55 25.58
C LEU A 559 24.04 -30.91 25.68
N ASP A 560 25.09 -31.72 25.54
CA ASP A 560 26.47 -31.25 25.62
C ASP A 560 26.84 -30.33 24.44
N ARG A 561 26.29 -30.60 23.24
CA ARG A 561 26.40 -29.69 22.09
C ARG A 561 25.70 -28.35 22.33
N MET A 562 24.47 -28.37 22.86
CA MET A 562 23.69 -27.14 23.11
C MET A 562 24.28 -26.26 24.22
N SER A 563 24.94 -26.89 25.20
CA SER A 563 25.73 -26.20 26.23
C SER A 563 26.94 -25.47 25.64
N ARG A 564 27.66 -26.12 24.71
CA ARG A 564 28.81 -25.53 24.00
C ARG A 564 28.45 -24.37 23.07
N GLU A 565 27.24 -24.36 22.54
CA GLU A 565 26.74 -23.30 21.65
C GLU A 565 26.25 -22.04 22.40
N GLY A 566 26.41 -21.97 23.73
CA GLY A 566 26.23 -20.72 24.50
C GLY A 566 24.78 -20.23 24.61
N THR A 567 23.80 -21.11 24.42
CA THR A 567 22.37 -20.76 24.39
C THR A 567 21.79 -20.24 25.71
N GLY A 568 22.55 -20.29 26.82
CA GLY A 568 22.12 -19.79 28.13
C GLY A 568 20.97 -20.60 28.76
N ILE A 569 20.72 -21.82 28.26
CA ILE A 569 19.66 -22.71 28.73
C ILE A 569 20.26 -23.75 29.69
N GLU A 570 19.89 -23.69 30.98
CA GLU A 570 20.20 -24.75 31.95
C GLU A 570 19.18 -25.88 31.85
N VAL A 571 19.63 -27.10 31.56
CA VAL A 571 18.80 -28.31 31.53
C VAL A 571 19.22 -29.25 32.65
N HIS A 572 18.28 -29.62 33.53
CA HIS A 572 18.50 -30.60 34.60
C HIS A 572 17.78 -31.91 34.27
N ALA A 573 18.53 -33.00 34.18
CA ALA A 573 17.99 -34.36 34.10
C ALA A 573 17.91 -34.97 35.52
N PHE A 574 16.79 -35.59 35.87
CA PHE A 574 16.63 -36.29 37.15
C PHE A 574 16.20 -37.74 36.93
N THR A 575 16.86 -38.66 37.62
CA THR A 575 16.50 -40.08 37.66
C THR A 575 15.96 -40.43 39.04
N GLN A 576 14.76 -41.03 39.12
CA GLN A 576 14.28 -41.61 40.38
C GLN A 576 14.93 -42.98 40.60
N SER A 577 15.68 -43.13 41.70
CA SER A 577 15.85 -44.44 42.32
C SER A 577 14.63 -44.73 43.20
N ARG A 578 14.21 -46.00 43.21
CA ARG A 578 13.01 -46.48 43.91
C ARG A 578 13.16 -46.38 45.44
N GLU A 579 12.65 -45.33 46.07
CA GLU A 579 12.21 -45.35 47.49
C GLU A 579 11.04 -44.38 47.75
N PRO A 580 10.17 -44.64 48.74
CA PRO A 580 8.94 -43.88 48.94
C PRO A 580 9.19 -42.60 49.73
N GLY A 581 9.07 -41.43 49.08
CA GLY A 581 9.29 -40.14 49.76
C GLY A 581 8.94 -38.90 48.94
N VAL A 582 7.81 -38.89 48.24
CA VAL A 582 7.36 -37.71 47.47
C VAL A 582 6.91 -36.56 48.40
N ASP A 583 6.45 -36.86 49.62
CA ASP A 583 5.92 -35.85 50.55
C ASP A 583 6.99 -35.03 51.29
N LEU A 584 8.22 -35.56 51.46
CA LEU A 584 9.33 -34.78 52.03
C LEU A 584 9.87 -33.75 51.02
N TRP A 585 9.82 -34.08 49.72
CA TRP A 585 10.46 -33.28 48.68
C TRP A 585 9.63 -32.05 48.25
N VAL A 586 8.29 -32.15 48.29
CA VAL A 586 7.39 -30.99 48.10
C VAL A 586 7.53 -29.98 49.25
N ALA A 587 7.88 -30.44 50.47
CA ALA A 587 8.18 -29.55 51.60
C ALA A 587 9.52 -28.82 51.44
N GLU A 588 10.53 -29.48 50.87
CA GLU A 588 11.86 -28.92 50.66
C GLU A 588 11.89 -27.88 49.51
N LEU A 589 11.16 -28.14 48.42
CA LEU A 589 10.92 -27.17 47.33
C LEU A 589 10.14 -25.92 47.80
N ARG A 590 9.15 -26.10 48.71
CA ARG A 590 8.45 -24.96 49.33
C ARG A 590 9.37 -24.15 50.25
N SER A 591 10.39 -24.76 50.85
CA SER A 591 11.36 -24.06 51.70
C SER A 591 12.43 -23.30 50.90
N SER A 592 12.91 -23.89 49.79
CA SER A 592 14.02 -23.34 48.98
C SER A 592 13.58 -22.24 48.01
N CYS A 593 12.32 -22.25 47.56
CA CYS A 593 11.76 -21.15 46.75
C CYS A 593 11.26 -19.96 47.60
N GLY A 594 11.32 -20.05 48.93
CA GLY A 594 10.77 -19.05 49.86
C GLY A 594 11.72 -17.93 50.30
N LEU A 595 13.03 -18.04 50.08
CA LEU A 595 14.03 -17.11 50.62
C LEU A 595 15.15 -16.88 49.60
N ARG A 596 15.07 -15.78 48.83
CA ARG A 596 16.19 -15.05 48.15
C ARG A 596 15.75 -14.05 47.06
N ARG A 597 14.47 -13.65 47.01
CA ARG A 597 14.00 -12.61 46.06
C ARG A 597 13.70 -11.24 46.67
N ARG A 598 13.68 -11.10 48.00
CA ARG A 598 13.41 -9.81 48.66
C ARG A 598 14.66 -8.96 48.89
N GLU A 599 15.77 -9.58 49.31
CA GLU A 599 16.98 -8.81 49.68
C GLU A 599 17.68 -8.15 48.50
N ARG A 600 17.65 -8.75 47.30
CA ARG A 600 18.26 -8.15 46.09
C ARG A 600 17.40 -7.10 45.39
N LEU A 601 16.08 -7.14 45.59
CA LEU A 601 15.17 -6.15 44.99
C LEU A 601 15.11 -4.87 45.85
N ASP A 602 15.20 -5.01 47.16
CA ASP A 602 15.22 -3.87 48.08
C ASP A 602 16.58 -3.12 48.07
N GLU A 603 17.70 -3.79 47.77
CA GLU A 603 19.00 -3.13 47.46
C GLU A 603 18.97 -2.37 46.12
N LEU A 604 18.36 -2.94 45.07
CA LEU A 604 18.28 -2.31 43.74
C LEU A 604 17.26 -1.17 43.67
N VAL A 605 16.23 -1.18 44.51
CA VAL A 605 15.21 -0.12 44.59
C VAL A 605 15.60 0.97 45.60
N GLY A 606 16.45 0.65 46.58
CA GLY A 606 16.97 1.61 47.57
C GLY A 606 17.91 2.67 46.98
N ASP A 607 18.71 2.31 45.97
CA ASP A 607 19.67 3.23 45.36
C ASP A 607 19.06 4.13 44.26
N PHE A 608 17.84 3.84 43.79
CA PHE A 608 17.21 4.56 42.68
C PHE A 608 16.19 5.64 43.11
N LEU A 609 15.81 5.70 44.39
CA LEU A 609 14.76 6.62 44.88
C LEU A 609 15.20 7.56 45.99
N GLY A 610 16.51 7.87 46.05
CA GLY A 610 17.11 8.71 47.07
C GLY A 610 17.80 9.98 46.55
N GLY A 611 17.19 10.76 45.65
CA GLY A 611 17.79 12.03 45.26
C GLY A 611 16.94 12.87 44.32
N ARG A 612 16.44 14.01 44.82
CA ARG A 612 15.96 15.12 43.98
C ARG A 612 17.14 15.65 43.17
N ILE A 613 16.98 15.90 41.87
CA ILE A 613 17.59 17.02 41.13
C ILE A 613 16.84 17.20 39.80
N ASP A 614 16.76 18.47 39.42
CA ASP A 614 15.98 19.10 38.36
C ASP A 614 16.44 18.82 36.91
N GLU A 615 15.59 19.22 35.97
CA GLU A 615 15.84 19.29 34.51
C GLU A 615 17.23 19.88 34.19
N VAL A 616 18.16 19.07 33.66
CA VAL A 616 19.21 19.50 32.68
C VAL A 616 20.04 18.32 32.09
N ASP A 617 20.18 17.14 32.71
CA ASP A 617 21.14 16.12 32.23
C ASP A 617 20.56 14.96 31.38
N TYR A 618 19.97 15.26 30.22
CA TYR A 618 19.61 14.25 29.21
C TYR A 618 20.66 14.12 28.08
N LYS A 619 21.81 14.80 28.17
CA LYS A 619 22.73 14.97 27.03
C LYS A 619 24.12 14.34 27.18
N LEU A 620 24.38 13.54 28.21
CA LEU A 620 25.69 12.89 28.43
C LEU A 620 25.64 11.34 28.53
N GLY A 621 24.47 10.73 28.36
CA GLY A 621 24.31 9.27 28.41
C GLY A 621 24.44 8.54 27.06
N LEU A 622 24.47 9.26 25.93
CA LEU A 622 24.48 8.65 24.60
C LEU A 622 25.89 8.40 24.02
N ASP A 623 26.92 9.11 24.50
CA ASP A 623 28.27 9.02 23.93
C ASP A 623 29.08 7.83 24.48
N ALA A 624 28.61 7.13 25.51
CA ALA A 624 29.26 5.92 26.04
C ALA A 624 28.83 4.61 25.32
N LEU A 625 27.81 4.67 24.44
CA LEU A 625 27.31 3.47 23.75
C LEU A 625 27.88 3.30 22.33
N VAL A 626 28.59 4.30 21.80
CA VAL A 626 29.10 4.32 20.40
C VAL A 626 30.59 3.95 20.30
N SER A 627 31.30 3.75 21.40
CA SER A 627 32.75 3.43 21.39
C SER A 627 33.10 1.97 21.68
N GLY A 628 32.17 1.02 21.49
CA GLY A 628 32.36 -0.39 21.84
C GLY A 628 32.38 -1.40 20.69
N LEU A 629 32.46 -0.95 19.42
CA LEU A 629 32.38 -1.82 18.24
C LEU A 629 33.43 -1.50 17.17
N GLU A 630 34.70 -1.35 17.57
CA GLU A 630 35.84 -1.41 16.66
C GLU A 630 36.97 -2.18 17.34
N GLU A 631 37.03 -3.50 17.15
CA GLU A 631 38.23 -4.35 17.31
C GLU A 631 37.92 -5.75 16.76
N ASP A 632 38.19 -5.96 15.46
CA ASP A 632 38.83 -7.17 14.92
C ASP A 632 38.87 -7.08 13.39
N SER A 633 39.98 -6.54 12.90
CA SER A 633 40.40 -6.66 11.51
C SER A 633 41.88 -7.04 11.50
N ASP A 634 42.21 -8.24 11.05
CA ASP A 634 43.54 -8.56 10.53
C ASP A 634 43.46 -9.83 9.64
N GLU A 635 43.62 -9.62 8.33
CA GLU A 635 44.25 -10.47 7.29
C GLU A 635 43.75 -9.99 5.89
N VAL A 636 44.42 -9.05 5.20
CA VAL A 636 45.67 -9.13 4.40
C VAL A 636 45.51 -9.81 3.01
N ILE A 637 45.46 -8.94 1.96
CA ILE A 637 46.11 -9.04 0.61
C ILE A 637 45.58 -10.11 -0.37
N SER A 638 45.37 -9.93 -1.69
CA SER A 638 45.53 -8.83 -2.67
C SER A 638 44.98 -9.24 -4.06
N PHE A 639 44.77 -8.20 -4.89
CA PHE A 639 44.65 -8.13 -6.36
C PHE A 639 43.31 -8.46 -7.02
#